data_AF-A0A544YGU3-F1
#
_entry.id   AF-A0A544YGU3-F1
#
_cell.length_a   1.000
_cell.length_b   1.000
_cell.length_c   1.000
_cell.angle_alpha   90.00
_cell.angle_beta   90.00
_cell.angle_gamma   90.00
#
_symmetry.space_group_name_H-M   'P 1'
#
loop_
_entity.id
_entity.type
_entity.pdbx_description
1 polymer ?
#
loop_
_entity_poly.entity_id
_entity_poly.type
_entity_poly.pdbx_seq_one_letter_code
_entity_poly.pdbx_strand_id
1 'polypeptide(L)'
;MAFPGGRRALAIVVTLVILVAGGVTWALWPSDPVVKGRDLVISVMDGPADDQRVDLDATFYPPASGGRAPAVLLAHGFGGSKQGMREEAGRLSQQGYAVLIWSARGFGRSTGQIALNSPDYEVKDVRQLIDWLAEQPEVRLDAPGDPRVGIAGGSYGGAIALMTAAYDNRVDAIVPQITWYDLADALFPDASGKGPLNGVFKKMWAGIFFSSAAERLAPDGGAGAGGLAGLTGAVTGSGSAGGNTGQDAAGQNNAPQSPGATTPATPAAGPTTSPGGHASGGPDSGRIPGAEQVQCGRFLPQICDMYQKVAETGRATKEAVDLLRRSSPISVPGRIKVPTLLLQGERDSLFPLSHADANARAVAATGAPVEVAWFNGGHDGGDGEADWLYDRTTGWFDHYLKGAPAGAGDSAAFTVTRDGGRDPGTRRPVLLHATAGRYPGLAGAERTTVTLNGPRQPIANPAGGSPSSISAVPGLGGLLGGNGGGASLALDMPGQAAVFESAPLTKPTQVTGSPTVTIKVYGTGEATLFAKLYDVSGGSLPVLPSSLVSPLRVTASEAGTPITVTLPAIDRRFDAGHRMRLVVSTTDLGYATPAAPAVYQVALDSPTLELPVDAALRTPATGPAWWTWAMPLAAILVAAVLLLTGRVRRRGEAGDDLVTDSESAGVPLVISGLGKRYRNGEKAVDGLSFRVEKGQVLGLLGPNGAGKTTTMRMLMGLIHPDEGEIRIFGTRVRPGAPVLSRLGSFVEGPGFLPHLSGRANLELYWQATGRPPQDAHMEEALEIAGLGAALERAVRTYSQGMRQRLAIAQAMLGLPDLLVLDEPTNGLDPPQIAEMRRVLKAYAEQGRTVIVSSHLLAEVEQTCTHVVVMHRGRLVSAGPVGDLLGAAPAANGAGPRLEDVFLDLIGESR
;
A
#
# COMPACT_ATOMS: atom_id res chain seq x y z
N MET A 1 55.52 1.54 48.18
CA MET A 1 55.30 1.79 46.74
C MET A 1 54.33 0.75 46.22
N ALA A 2 53.11 1.15 45.85
CA ALA A 2 52.06 0.25 45.38
C ALA A 2 51.79 0.52 43.89
N PHE A 3 51.91 -0.52 43.06
CA PHE A 3 51.73 -0.45 41.60
C PHE A 3 50.24 -0.35 41.23
N PRO A 4 49.79 0.70 40.52
CA PRO A 4 48.43 0.83 40.03
C PRO A 4 48.33 0.28 38.60
N GLY A 5 48.06 -1.03 38.44
CA GLY A 5 47.94 -1.66 37.11
C GLY A 5 46.79 -2.66 36.94
N GLY A 6 46.26 -3.23 38.03
CA GLY A 6 45.35 -4.38 37.93
C GLY A 6 43.96 -4.09 37.36
N ARG A 7 43.41 -2.88 37.55
CA ARG A 7 42.02 -2.56 37.15
C ARG A 7 41.83 -2.30 35.65
N ARG A 8 42.84 -1.73 34.97
CA ARG A 8 42.78 -1.48 33.52
C ARG A 8 42.95 -2.76 32.71
N ALA A 9 43.84 -3.66 33.14
CA ALA A 9 44.03 -4.96 32.49
C ALA A 9 42.77 -5.83 32.58
N LEU A 10 42.10 -5.86 33.74
CA LEU A 10 40.85 -6.61 33.92
C LEU A 10 39.72 -6.05 33.02
N ALA A 11 39.61 -4.72 32.90
CA ALA A 11 38.61 -4.08 32.04
C ALA A 11 38.85 -4.35 30.55
N ILE A 12 40.11 -4.35 30.10
CA ILE A 12 40.46 -4.69 28.72
C ILE A 12 40.11 -6.15 28.42
N VAL A 13 40.45 -7.09 29.31
CA VAL A 13 40.15 -8.51 29.12
C VAL A 13 38.64 -8.77 29.09
N VAL A 14 37.87 -8.15 29.99
CA VAL A 14 36.41 -8.28 29.99
C VAL A 14 35.79 -7.68 28.72
N THR A 15 36.30 -6.55 28.24
CA THR A 15 35.83 -5.90 27.01
C THR A 15 36.15 -6.77 25.79
N LEU A 16 37.33 -7.39 25.75
CA LEU A 16 37.73 -8.31 24.68
C LEU A 16 36.86 -9.58 24.69
N VAL A 17 36.56 -10.14 25.87
CA VAL A 17 35.66 -11.29 26.00
C VAL A 17 34.24 -10.93 25.54
N ILE A 18 33.73 -9.74 25.87
CA ILE A 18 32.41 -9.27 25.43
C ILE A 18 32.39 -8.98 23.92
N LEU A 19 33.44 -8.40 23.35
CA LEU A 19 33.54 -8.14 21.90
C LEU A 19 33.68 -9.43 21.10
N VAL A 20 34.46 -10.40 21.61
CA VAL A 20 34.58 -11.72 21.00
C VAL A 20 33.27 -12.49 21.15
N ALA A 21 32.64 -12.49 22.33
CA ALA A 21 31.33 -13.11 22.51
C ALA A 21 30.26 -12.46 21.62
N GLY A 22 30.25 -11.13 21.52
CA GLY A 22 29.35 -10.33 20.68
C GLY A 22 29.55 -10.57 19.19
N GLY A 23 30.80 -10.59 18.73
CA GLY A 23 31.17 -10.90 17.36
C GLY A 23 30.89 -12.34 16.97
N VAL A 24 31.10 -13.29 17.90
CA VAL A 24 30.74 -14.70 17.71
C VAL A 24 29.22 -14.86 17.69
N THR A 25 28.45 -14.20 18.56
CA THR A 25 26.97 -14.20 18.48
C THR A 25 26.43 -13.54 17.21
N TRP A 26 27.11 -12.51 16.68
CA TRP A 26 26.71 -11.84 15.44
C TRP A 26 27.06 -12.66 14.19
N ALA A 27 28.25 -13.27 14.16
CA ALA A 27 28.67 -14.15 13.07
C ALA A 27 27.93 -15.50 13.08
N LEU A 28 27.45 -15.93 14.24
CA LEU A 28 26.54 -17.07 14.40
C LEU A 28 25.07 -16.64 14.41
N TRP A 29 24.76 -15.36 14.17
CA TRP A 29 23.36 -14.90 14.07
C TRP A 29 22.81 -15.47 12.77
N PRO A 30 21.85 -16.39 12.83
CA PRO A 30 21.37 -17.05 11.62
C PRO A 30 20.72 -16.00 10.72
N SER A 31 21.27 -15.80 9.53
CA SER A 31 20.49 -15.31 8.41
C SER A 31 19.53 -16.45 8.05
N ASP A 32 18.23 -16.19 8.10
CA ASP A 32 17.22 -17.21 7.85
C ASP A 32 17.51 -17.89 6.50
N PRO A 33 17.60 -19.22 6.46
CA PRO A 33 17.84 -19.92 5.21
C PRO A 33 16.73 -19.59 4.23
N VAL A 34 17.10 -19.09 3.04
CA VAL A 34 16.16 -18.93 1.92
C VAL A 34 15.77 -20.34 1.49
N VAL A 35 14.59 -20.80 1.92
CA VAL A 35 14.09 -22.11 1.51
C VAL A 35 13.74 -22.07 0.03
N LYS A 36 14.47 -22.85 -0.78
CA LYS A 36 14.19 -22.99 -2.21
C LYS A 36 13.03 -23.97 -2.41
N GLY A 37 11.91 -23.48 -2.95
CA GLY A 37 10.81 -24.33 -3.39
C GLY A 37 11.18 -25.16 -4.62
N ARG A 38 10.68 -26.40 -4.68
CA ARG A 38 10.79 -27.30 -5.83
C ARG A 38 9.59 -27.11 -6.75
N ASP A 39 9.79 -26.59 -7.95
CA ASP A 39 8.74 -26.51 -8.97
C ASP A 39 8.43 -27.90 -9.53
N LEU A 40 7.14 -28.23 -9.68
CA LEU A 40 6.68 -29.50 -10.21
C LEU A 40 5.34 -29.36 -10.96
N VAL A 41 4.98 -30.40 -11.70
CA VAL A 41 3.67 -30.55 -12.33
C VAL A 41 3.02 -31.78 -11.74
N ILE A 42 1.80 -31.62 -11.20
CA ILE A 42 1.01 -32.72 -10.62
C ILE A 42 -0.15 -33.01 -11.55
N SER A 43 -0.18 -34.22 -12.11
CA SER A 43 -1.28 -34.68 -12.95
C SER A 43 -2.41 -35.23 -12.10
N VAL A 44 -3.63 -34.76 -12.36
CA VAL A 44 -4.85 -35.16 -11.65
C VAL A 44 -5.89 -35.64 -12.65
N MET A 45 -6.77 -36.54 -12.19
CA MET A 45 -7.93 -37.03 -12.95
C MET A 45 -9.21 -36.46 -12.34
N ASP A 46 -10.07 -35.88 -13.16
CA ASP A 46 -11.24 -35.14 -12.70
C ASP A 46 -12.41 -35.18 -13.69
N GLY A 47 -13.39 -34.32 -13.45
CA GLY A 47 -14.62 -34.23 -14.21
C GLY A 47 -15.73 -35.08 -13.59
N PRO A 48 -16.99 -34.89 -14.01
CA PRO A 48 -18.12 -35.63 -13.46
C PRO A 48 -17.99 -37.16 -13.61
N ALA A 49 -17.22 -37.61 -14.60
CA ALA A 49 -16.98 -39.02 -14.90
C ALA A 49 -15.54 -39.50 -14.55
N ASP A 50 -14.72 -38.66 -13.92
CA ASP A 50 -13.32 -38.98 -13.54
C ASP A 50 -12.42 -39.39 -14.72
N ASP A 51 -12.63 -38.79 -15.89
CA ASP A 51 -11.98 -39.12 -17.16
C ASP A 51 -11.17 -37.97 -17.78
N GLN A 52 -11.14 -36.80 -17.14
CA GLN A 52 -10.41 -35.62 -17.62
C GLN A 52 -9.06 -35.52 -16.93
N ARG A 53 -7.97 -35.57 -17.71
CA ARG A 53 -6.61 -35.39 -17.21
C ARG A 53 -6.22 -33.92 -17.21
N VAL A 54 -5.91 -33.36 -16.05
CA VAL A 54 -5.42 -32.00 -15.88
C VAL A 54 -4.02 -32.02 -15.27
N ASP A 55 -3.15 -31.12 -15.72
CA ASP A 55 -1.79 -30.95 -15.22
C ASP A 55 -1.74 -29.62 -14.44
N LEU A 56 -1.47 -29.70 -13.14
CA LEU A 56 -1.41 -28.56 -12.23
C LEU A 56 0.02 -28.11 -12.00
N ASP A 57 0.30 -26.84 -12.27
CA ASP A 57 1.59 -26.21 -11.99
C ASP A 57 1.69 -25.89 -10.49
N ALA A 58 2.62 -26.57 -9.80
CA ALA A 58 2.77 -26.50 -8.35
C ALA A 58 4.21 -26.21 -7.93
N THR A 59 4.39 -25.78 -6.68
CA THR A 59 5.70 -25.62 -6.04
C THR A 59 5.61 -26.14 -4.61
N PHE A 60 6.52 -27.04 -4.24
CA PHE A 60 6.61 -27.60 -2.91
C PHE A 60 7.79 -27.00 -2.14
N TYR A 61 7.53 -26.50 -0.94
CA TYR A 61 8.54 -25.97 -0.02
C TYR A 61 8.67 -26.94 1.16
N PRO A 62 9.81 -27.63 1.31
CA PRO A 62 10.04 -28.50 2.47
C PRO A 62 10.17 -27.66 3.75
N PRO A 63 9.94 -28.22 4.95
CA PRO A 63 10.12 -27.50 6.21
C PRO A 63 11.58 -27.11 6.42
N ALA A 64 11.84 -25.85 6.78
CA ALA A 64 13.20 -25.35 7.00
C ALA A 64 13.92 -26.07 8.16
N SER A 65 13.16 -26.55 9.14
CA SER A 65 13.67 -27.35 10.26
C SER A 65 14.22 -28.73 9.84
N GLY A 66 13.89 -29.19 8.63
CA GLY A 66 14.07 -30.57 8.21
C GLY A 66 13.09 -31.54 8.90
N GLY A 67 13.07 -32.79 8.44
CA GLY A 67 12.21 -33.84 8.98
C GLY A 67 10.75 -33.77 8.53
N ARG A 68 9.87 -34.48 9.26
CA ARG A 68 8.43 -34.53 8.98
C ARG A 68 7.70 -33.40 9.69
N ALA A 69 6.92 -32.63 8.94
CA ALA A 69 6.14 -31.50 9.45
C ALA A 69 4.68 -31.56 8.95
N PRO A 70 3.72 -30.94 9.66
CA PRO A 70 2.41 -30.68 9.10
C PRO A 70 2.51 -29.91 7.78
N ALA A 71 1.55 -30.17 6.88
CA ALA A 71 1.48 -29.53 5.59
C ALA A 71 0.48 -28.35 5.58
N VAL A 72 0.76 -27.34 4.75
CA VAL A 72 -0.19 -26.27 4.44
C VAL A 72 -0.34 -26.15 2.92
N LEU A 73 -1.58 -26.21 2.44
CA LEU A 73 -1.94 -25.85 1.08
C LEU A 73 -2.30 -24.37 1.03
N LEU A 74 -1.62 -23.61 0.17
CA LEU A 74 -1.91 -22.20 -0.07
C LEU A 74 -2.57 -22.01 -1.44
N ALA A 75 -3.84 -21.61 -1.41
CA ALA A 75 -4.67 -21.44 -2.59
C ALA A 75 -4.73 -19.97 -3.02
N HIS A 76 -4.50 -19.69 -4.31
CA HIS A 76 -4.54 -18.33 -4.84
C HIS A 76 -5.98 -17.80 -5.02
N GLY A 77 -6.14 -16.48 -4.93
CA GLY A 77 -7.38 -15.79 -5.30
C GLY A 77 -7.67 -15.80 -6.80
N PHE A 78 -8.88 -15.41 -7.21
CA PHE A 78 -9.29 -15.46 -8.62
C PHE A 78 -8.38 -14.58 -9.49
N GLY A 79 -8.02 -15.06 -10.68
CA GLY A 79 -7.06 -14.36 -11.55
C GLY A 79 -5.60 -14.47 -11.08
N GLY A 80 -5.34 -15.06 -9.93
CA GLY A 80 -4.00 -15.32 -9.41
C GLY A 80 -3.27 -16.49 -10.08
N SER A 81 -2.20 -16.94 -9.42
CA SER A 81 -1.47 -18.18 -9.70
C SER A 81 -0.59 -18.51 -8.49
N LYS A 82 0.11 -19.65 -8.51
CA LYS A 82 1.09 -20.00 -7.47
C LYS A 82 2.12 -18.90 -7.21
N GLN A 83 2.45 -18.07 -8.21
CA GLN A 83 3.46 -17.02 -8.06
C GLN A 83 3.09 -16.01 -6.96
N GLY A 84 1.81 -15.68 -6.80
CA GLY A 84 1.35 -14.76 -5.77
C GLY A 84 1.48 -15.31 -4.34
N MET A 85 1.66 -16.62 -4.18
CA MET A 85 1.72 -17.30 -2.88
C MET A 85 3.15 -17.63 -2.43
N ARG A 86 4.18 -17.32 -3.25
CA ARG A 86 5.57 -17.74 -2.97
C ARG A 86 6.16 -17.13 -1.71
N GLU A 87 5.84 -15.87 -1.43
CA GLU A 87 6.36 -15.16 -0.25
C GLU A 87 5.82 -15.80 1.04
N GLU A 88 4.49 -15.96 1.12
CA GLU A 88 3.82 -16.60 2.24
C GLU A 88 4.26 -18.06 2.42
N ALA A 89 4.43 -18.80 1.32
CA ALA A 89 4.93 -20.17 1.37
C ALA A 89 6.35 -20.26 1.94
N GLY A 90 7.23 -19.32 1.56
CA GLY A 90 8.58 -19.21 2.12
C GLY A 90 8.55 -18.94 3.62
N ARG A 91 7.73 -17.98 4.07
CA ARG A 91 7.58 -17.65 5.50
C ARG A 91 7.05 -18.84 6.31
N LEU A 92 5.98 -19.51 5.85
CA LEU A 92 5.43 -20.70 6.54
C LEU A 92 6.42 -21.87 6.56
N SER A 93 7.17 -22.08 5.48
CA SER A 93 8.23 -23.09 5.45
C SER A 93 9.34 -22.81 6.47
N GLN A 94 9.72 -21.53 6.65
CA GLN A 94 10.64 -21.09 7.71
C GLN A 94 10.07 -21.33 9.11
N GLN A 95 8.75 -21.25 9.27
CA GLN A 95 8.04 -21.65 10.50
C GLN A 95 7.91 -23.17 10.67
N GLY A 96 8.56 -23.98 9.83
CA GLY A 96 8.61 -25.43 9.98
C GLY A 96 7.39 -26.17 9.44
N TYR A 97 6.70 -25.60 8.44
CA TYR A 97 5.65 -26.31 7.67
C TYR A 97 6.20 -26.87 6.35
N ALA A 98 5.64 -27.99 5.90
CA ALA A 98 5.73 -28.36 4.49
C ALA A 98 4.66 -27.58 3.72
N VAL A 99 4.99 -26.81 2.69
CA VAL A 99 4.01 -25.93 2.01
C VAL A 99 3.88 -26.30 0.55
N LEU A 100 2.63 -26.50 0.10
CA LEU A 100 2.31 -26.70 -1.30
C LEU A 100 1.49 -25.51 -1.82
N ILE A 101 2.04 -24.82 -2.82
CA ILE A 101 1.32 -23.83 -3.61
C ILE A 101 1.05 -24.41 -4.99
N TRP A 102 -0.08 -24.09 -5.60
CA TRP A 102 -0.41 -24.50 -6.97
C TRP A 102 -1.19 -23.40 -7.69
N SER A 103 -1.14 -23.43 -9.02
CA SER A 103 -2.08 -22.69 -9.85
C SER A 103 -3.26 -23.63 -10.12
N ALA A 104 -4.48 -23.21 -9.78
CA ALA A 104 -5.68 -23.98 -10.09
C ALA A 104 -5.83 -24.17 -11.60
N ARG A 105 -6.63 -25.16 -12.01
CA ARG A 105 -6.90 -25.43 -13.44
C ARG A 105 -7.32 -24.17 -14.18
N GLY A 106 -6.86 -24.04 -15.42
CA GLY A 106 -7.09 -22.84 -16.23
C GLY A 106 -6.30 -21.59 -15.77
N PHE A 107 -5.56 -21.61 -14.65
CA PHE A 107 -4.71 -20.50 -14.23
C PHE A 107 -3.22 -20.79 -14.44
N GLY A 108 -2.44 -19.73 -14.68
CA GLY A 108 -1.01 -19.83 -14.91
C GLY A 108 -0.69 -20.84 -16.04
N ARG A 109 0.20 -21.77 -15.72
CA ARG A 109 0.63 -22.86 -16.61
C ARG A 109 -0.18 -24.15 -16.45
N SER A 110 -1.16 -24.17 -15.53
CA SER A 110 -2.03 -25.33 -15.36
C SER A 110 -2.97 -25.49 -16.54
N THR A 111 -3.25 -26.74 -16.93
CA THR A 111 -4.19 -27.06 -18.00
C THR A 111 -5.64 -27.08 -17.49
N GLY A 112 -6.60 -27.51 -18.31
CA GLY A 112 -8.02 -27.59 -17.94
C GLY A 112 -8.75 -26.25 -17.99
N GLN A 113 -10.02 -26.27 -17.61
CA GLN A 113 -10.94 -25.12 -17.64
C GLN A 113 -11.43 -24.76 -16.23
N ILE A 114 -11.61 -23.47 -15.97
CA ILE A 114 -12.05 -22.94 -14.68
C ILE A 114 -13.49 -23.38 -14.41
N ALA A 115 -13.71 -24.06 -13.28
CA ALA A 115 -14.97 -24.67 -12.89
C ALA A 115 -15.62 -24.02 -11.65
N LEU A 116 -15.06 -22.91 -11.15
CA LEU A 116 -15.56 -22.15 -10.02
C LEU A 116 -15.68 -22.97 -8.73
N ASN A 117 -14.59 -23.60 -8.27
CA ASN A 117 -14.56 -24.44 -7.07
C ASN A 117 -15.53 -25.63 -7.12
N SER A 118 -15.91 -26.08 -8.31
CA SER A 118 -16.89 -27.15 -8.46
C SER A 118 -16.42 -28.43 -7.75
N PRO A 119 -17.33 -29.13 -7.03
CA PRO A 119 -17.02 -30.41 -6.41
C PRO A 119 -16.66 -31.51 -7.41
N ASP A 120 -17.09 -31.38 -8.67
CA ASP A 120 -16.82 -32.36 -9.73
C ASP A 120 -15.46 -32.13 -10.42
N TYR A 121 -14.78 -31.02 -10.11
CA TYR A 121 -13.54 -30.60 -10.76
C TYR A 121 -12.51 -30.17 -9.70
N GLU A 122 -12.44 -28.90 -9.34
CA GLU A 122 -11.36 -28.34 -8.51
C GLU A 122 -11.29 -28.89 -7.09
N VAL A 123 -12.40 -29.34 -6.51
CA VAL A 123 -12.31 -30.05 -5.22
C VAL A 123 -11.60 -31.39 -5.39
N LYS A 124 -11.82 -32.11 -6.50
CA LYS A 124 -11.10 -33.37 -6.81
C LYS A 124 -9.62 -33.12 -7.07
N ASP A 125 -9.26 -31.98 -7.66
CA ASP A 125 -7.87 -31.56 -7.80
C ASP A 125 -7.19 -31.49 -6.45
N VAL A 126 -7.78 -30.73 -5.53
CA VAL A 126 -7.17 -30.51 -4.21
C VAL A 126 -7.10 -31.80 -3.41
N ARG A 127 -8.08 -32.70 -3.53
CA ARG A 127 -8.02 -34.04 -2.91
C ARG A 127 -6.82 -34.85 -3.40
N GLN A 128 -6.50 -34.78 -4.69
CA GLN A 128 -5.32 -35.44 -5.25
C GLN A 128 -4.01 -34.72 -4.91
N LEU A 129 -4.04 -33.40 -4.67
CA LEU A 129 -2.90 -32.69 -4.08
C LEU A 129 -2.63 -33.15 -2.64
N ILE A 130 -3.69 -33.45 -1.87
CA ILE A 130 -3.59 -34.05 -0.52
C ILE A 130 -3.03 -35.47 -0.62
N ASP A 131 -3.48 -36.28 -1.59
CA ASP A 131 -2.90 -37.61 -1.86
C ASP A 131 -1.39 -37.51 -2.15
N TRP A 132 -1.00 -36.57 -3.02
CA TRP A 132 0.40 -36.32 -3.34
C TRP A 132 1.22 -35.89 -2.12
N LEU A 133 0.66 -35.04 -1.24
CA LEU A 133 1.30 -34.64 0.02
C LEU A 133 1.51 -35.83 0.96
N ALA A 134 0.57 -36.76 1.01
CA ALA A 134 0.66 -37.95 1.85
C ALA A 134 1.83 -38.88 1.47
N GLU A 135 2.30 -38.78 0.23
CA GLU A 135 3.45 -39.54 -0.28
C GLU A 135 4.81 -38.88 -0.01
N GLN A 136 4.84 -37.60 0.40
CA GLN A 136 6.10 -36.88 0.58
C GLN A 136 6.77 -37.26 1.92
N PRO A 137 8.08 -37.56 1.93
CA PRO A 137 8.78 -37.98 3.15
C PRO A 137 8.90 -36.87 4.20
N GLU A 138 8.78 -35.61 3.80
CA GLU A 138 8.81 -34.42 4.66
C GLU A 138 7.45 -34.09 5.31
N VAL A 139 6.37 -34.79 4.92
CA VAL A 139 5.02 -34.53 5.44
C VAL A 139 4.73 -35.47 6.61
N ARG A 140 4.19 -34.89 7.69
CA ARG A 140 3.71 -35.65 8.85
C ARG A 140 2.34 -36.24 8.53
N LEU A 141 2.20 -37.54 8.80
CA LEU A 141 0.95 -38.26 8.62
C LEU A 141 0.33 -38.57 9.98
N ASP A 142 -0.99 -38.42 10.08
CA ASP A 142 -1.78 -38.84 11.25
C ASP A 142 -2.14 -40.33 11.14
N ALA A 143 -2.34 -40.82 9.91
CA ALA A 143 -2.49 -42.24 9.57
C ALA A 143 -1.91 -42.52 8.17
N PRO A 144 -1.71 -43.80 7.76
CA PRO A 144 -1.25 -44.10 6.40
C PRO A 144 -2.15 -43.48 5.33
N GLY A 145 -1.61 -42.61 4.46
CA GLY A 145 -2.36 -41.88 3.43
C GLY A 145 -3.14 -40.66 3.95
N ASP A 146 -2.99 -40.30 5.21
CA ASP A 146 -3.68 -39.20 5.89
C ASP A 146 -2.67 -38.17 6.40
N PRO A 147 -2.35 -37.13 5.59
CA PRO A 147 -1.40 -36.10 5.97
C PRO A 147 -2.05 -35.11 6.95
N ARG A 148 -1.31 -34.71 7.98
CA ARG A 148 -1.71 -33.60 8.83
C ARG A 148 -1.67 -32.31 8.02
N VAL A 149 -2.81 -31.74 7.66
CA VAL A 149 -2.88 -30.71 6.63
C VAL A 149 -3.89 -29.59 6.90
N GLY A 150 -3.44 -28.34 6.70
CA GLY A 150 -4.32 -27.17 6.67
C GLY A 150 -4.43 -26.54 5.28
N ILE A 151 -5.49 -25.77 5.05
CA ILE A 151 -5.68 -25.02 3.80
C ILE A 151 -5.96 -23.54 4.11
N ALA A 152 -5.22 -22.63 3.49
CA ALA A 152 -5.46 -21.19 3.57
C ALA A 152 -5.53 -20.56 2.18
N GLY A 153 -6.28 -19.47 2.07
CA GLY A 153 -6.37 -18.70 0.83
C GLY A 153 -7.41 -17.59 0.89
N GLY A 154 -7.20 -16.57 0.07
CA GLY A 154 -8.12 -15.45 -0.11
C GLY A 154 -9.08 -15.67 -1.28
N SER A 155 -10.30 -15.11 -1.20
CA SER A 155 -11.23 -15.05 -2.34
C SER A 155 -11.56 -16.46 -2.85
N TYR A 156 -11.23 -16.75 -4.10
CA TYR A 156 -11.29 -18.08 -4.70
C TYR A 156 -10.61 -19.19 -3.88
N GLY A 157 -9.46 -18.87 -3.31
CA GLY A 157 -8.68 -19.78 -2.46
C GLY A 157 -9.35 -20.06 -1.12
N GLY A 158 -10.09 -19.08 -0.57
CA GLY A 158 -10.86 -19.29 0.65
C GLY A 158 -12.06 -20.22 0.41
N ALA A 159 -12.71 -20.08 -0.74
CA ALA A 159 -13.83 -20.94 -1.12
C ALA A 159 -13.37 -22.38 -1.35
N ILE A 160 -12.19 -22.60 -1.96
CA ILE A 160 -11.68 -23.97 -2.13
C ILE A 160 -11.32 -24.60 -0.79
N ALA A 161 -10.82 -23.83 0.17
CA ALA A 161 -10.57 -24.34 1.52
C ALA A 161 -11.87 -24.84 2.19
N LEU A 162 -12.95 -24.04 2.14
CA LEU A 162 -14.26 -24.41 2.67
C LEU A 162 -14.86 -25.63 1.95
N MET A 163 -14.82 -25.62 0.62
CA MET A 163 -15.37 -26.71 -0.19
C MET A 163 -14.57 -28.00 0.01
N THR A 164 -13.24 -27.98 -0.06
CA THR A 164 -12.42 -29.18 0.16
C THR A 164 -12.63 -29.75 1.56
N ALA A 165 -12.69 -28.93 2.61
CA ALA A 165 -12.97 -29.39 3.97
C ALA A 165 -14.35 -30.07 4.12
N ALA A 166 -15.32 -29.77 3.25
CA ALA A 166 -16.61 -30.45 3.23
C ALA A 166 -16.58 -31.83 2.54
N TYR A 167 -15.61 -32.07 1.66
CA TYR A 167 -15.51 -33.28 0.82
C TYR A 167 -14.33 -34.20 1.17
N ASP A 168 -13.33 -33.71 1.91
CA ASP A 168 -12.18 -34.47 2.36
C ASP A 168 -11.99 -34.32 3.88
N ASN A 169 -12.18 -35.42 4.60
CA ASN A 169 -12.11 -35.45 6.07
C ASN A 169 -10.66 -35.40 6.60
N ARG A 170 -9.66 -35.46 5.71
CA ARG A 170 -8.23 -35.38 6.08
C ARG A 170 -7.76 -33.96 6.34
N VAL A 171 -8.57 -32.95 5.99
CA VAL A 171 -8.24 -31.55 6.28
C VAL A 171 -8.45 -31.30 7.78
N ASP A 172 -7.43 -30.80 8.47
CA ASP A 172 -7.44 -30.60 9.92
C ASP A 172 -7.87 -29.20 10.35
N ALA A 173 -7.56 -28.18 9.55
CA ALA A 173 -7.88 -26.78 9.85
C ALA A 173 -7.88 -25.93 8.58
N ILE A 174 -8.71 -24.89 8.54
CA ILE A 174 -8.78 -23.98 7.41
C ILE A 174 -8.77 -22.51 7.82
N VAL A 175 -8.20 -21.66 6.94
CA VAL A 175 -8.20 -20.20 7.08
C VAL A 175 -8.72 -19.55 5.79
N PRO A 176 -10.06 -19.46 5.59
CA PRO A 176 -10.64 -18.76 4.46
C PRO A 176 -10.62 -17.24 4.68
N GLN A 177 -10.04 -16.51 3.73
CA GLN A 177 -9.98 -15.05 3.76
C GLN A 177 -10.84 -14.43 2.65
N ILE A 178 -11.53 -13.32 2.92
CA ILE A 178 -12.29 -12.51 1.95
C ILE A 178 -13.08 -13.35 0.95
N THR A 179 -13.94 -14.27 1.41
CA THR A 179 -14.55 -15.27 0.53
C THR A 179 -16.07 -15.33 0.66
N TRP A 180 -16.72 -16.09 -0.22
CA TRP A 180 -18.17 -16.20 -0.28
C TRP A 180 -18.71 -17.40 0.51
N TYR A 181 -19.99 -17.30 0.87
CA TYR A 181 -20.82 -18.42 1.30
C TYR A 181 -21.78 -18.88 0.20
N ASP A 182 -22.33 -17.92 -0.57
CA ASP A 182 -23.22 -18.13 -1.72
C ASP A 182 -22.78 -17.19 -2.84
N LEU A 183 -22.14 -17.74 -3.89
CA LEU A 183 -21.65 -16.94 -5.03
C LEU A 183 -22.81 -16.33 -5.84
N ALA A 184 -23.99 -16.95 -5.82
CA ALA A 184 -25.17 -16.36 -6.45
C ALA A 184 -25.59 -15.08 -5.72
N ASP A 185 -25.61 -15.10 -4.38
CA ASP A 185 -25.89 -13.90 -3.58
C ASP A 185 -24.79 -12.84 -3.73
N ALA A 186 -23.52 -13.25 -3.88
CA ALA A 186 -22.43 -12.29 -4.12
C ALA A 186 -22.58 -11.53 -5.44
N LEU A 187 -23.04 -12.18 -6.52
CA LEU A 187 -23.24 -11.57 -7.85
C LEU A 187 -24.63 -10.92 -8.03
N PHE A 188 -25.63 -11.39 -7.28
CA PHE A 188 -27.00 -10.89 -7.26
C PHE A 188 -27.48 -10.62 -5.83
N PRO A 189 -26.84 -9.68 -5.12
CA PRO A 189 -27.25 -9.34 -3.76
C PRO A 189 -28.69 -8.80 -3.74
N ASP A 190 -29.42 -9.16 -2.68
CA ASP A 190 -30.76 -8.65 -2.38
C ASP A 190 -30.88 -8.28 -0.90
N ALA A 191 -30.85 -6.99 -0.60
CA ALA A 191 -30.97 -6.46 0.75
C ALA A 191 -32.36 -6.65 1.38
N SER A 192 -33.36 -7.13 0.62
CA SER A 192 -34.70 -7.44 1.14
C SER A 192 -34.86 -8.86 1.68
N GLY A 193 -33.86 -9.74 1.46
CA GLY A 193 -33.86 -11.11 1.96
C GLY A 193 -34.70 -12.11 1.14
N LYS A 194 -35.16 -11.73 -0.06
CA LYS A 194 -35.87 -12.61 -1.01
C LYS A 194 -34.91 -13.44 -1.87
N GLY A 195 -33.60 -13.17 -1.79
CA GLY A 195 -32.54 -13.97 -2.38
C GLY A 195 -32.21 -13.62 -3.84
N PRO A 196 -31.22 -14.31 -4.44
CA PRO A 196 -30.53 -13.84 -5.65
C PRO A 196 -31.37 -13.76 -6.91
N LEU A 197 -32.49 -14.50 -6.99
CA LEU A 197 -33.45 -14.36 -8.11
C LEU A 197 -34.11 -12.96 -8.15
N ASN A 198 -34.20 -12.30 -6.99
CA ASN A 198 -34.70 -10.94 -6.85
C ASN A 198 -33.57 -9.90 -6.73
N GLY A 199 -32.31 -10.35 -6.75
CA GLY A 199 -31.15 -9.51 -6.54
C GLY A 199 -30.78 -8.64 -7.73
N VAL A 200 -29.89 -7.68 -7.47
CA VAL A 200 -29.39 -6.75 -8.47
C VAL A 200 -28.02 -7.21 -8.97
N PHE A 201 -27.85 -7.33 -10.28
CA PHE A 201 -26.60 -7.81 -10.86
C PHE A 201 -25.43 -6.84 -10.61
N LYS A 202 -24.36 -7.31 -9.94
CA LYS A 202 -23.09 -6.59 -9.76
C LYS A 202 -22.26 -6.58 -11.06
N LYS A 203 -22.66 -5.75 -12.03
CA LYS A 203 -22.08 -5.73 -13.38
C LYS A 203 -20.56 -5.44 -13.40
N MET A 204 -20.06 -4.55 -12.54
CA MET A 204 -18.63 -4.16 -12.57
C MET A 204 -17.74 -5.28 -12.08
N TRP A 205 -18.07 -5.85 -10.92
CA TRP A 205 -17.34 -7.00 -10.37
C TRP A 205 -17.44 -8.23 -11.26
N ALA A 206 -18.64 -8.54 -11.78
CA ALA A 206 -18.80 -9.64 -12.73
C ALA A 206 -17.97 -9.40 -13.99
N GLY A 207 -17.99 -8.18 -14.55
CA GLY A 207 -17.17 -7.80 -15.69
C GLY A 207 -15.68 -8.08 -15.47
N ILE A 208 -15.12 -7.59 -14.35
CA ILE A 208 -13.71 -7.81 -13.97
C ILE A 208 -13.41 -9.30 -13.78
N PHE A 209 -14.30 -10.01 -13.09
CA PHE A 209 -14.14 -11.43 -12.81
C PHE A 209 -14.05 -12.23 -14.11
N PHE A 210 -15.00 -12.03 -15.02
CA PHE A 210 -15.05 -12.79 -16.27
C PHE A 210 -14.01 -12.32 -17.31
N SER A 211 -13.61 -11.05 -17.33
CA SER A 211 -12.56 -10.55 -18.24
C SER A 211 -11.15 -10.97 -17.81
N SER A 212 -10.86 -11.04 -16.51
CA SER A 212 -9.53 -11.43 -15.99
C SER A 212 -9.13 -12.87 -16.36
N ALA A 213 -10.11 -13.74 -16.62
CA ALA A 213 -9.88 -15.08 -17.14
C ALA A 213 -9.61 -15.11 -18.65
N ALA A 214 -9.94 -14.05 -19.38
CA ALA A 214 -9.76 -13.91 -20.83
C ALA A 214 -8.44 -13.21 -21.21
N GLU A 215 -7.93 -12.29 -20.38
CA GLU A 215 -6.71 -11.49 -20.67
C GLU A 215 -5.41 -12.30 -20.86
N ARG A 216 -5.34 -13.57 -20.44
CA ARG A 216 -4.14 -14.41 -20.55
C ARG A 216 -4.02 -15.22 -21.85
N LEU A 217 -4.64 -14.74 -22.93
CA LEU A 217 -4.48 -15.26 -24.29
C LEU A 217 -3.27 -14.62 -25.04
N ALA A 218 -2.57 -13.67 -24.43
CA ALA A 218 -1.34 -13.07 -24.98
C ALA A 218 -0.08 -13.85 -24.56
N PRO A 219 0.93 -14.01 -25.46
CA PRO A 219 2.16 -14.74 -25.15
C PRO A 219 3.00 -14.01 -24.09
N ASP A 220 3.65 -14.81 -23.23
CA ASP A 220 4.34 -14.40 -22.00
C ASP A 220 5.25 -13.17 -22.14
N GLY A 221 4.98 -12.15 -21.33
CA GLY A 221 5.85 -10.99 -21.15
C GLY A 221 5.28 -9.97 -20.16
N GLY A 222 5.62 -10.11 -18.87
CA GLY A 222 5.62 -9.00 -17.90
C GLY A 222 4.39 -8.88 -16.98
N ALA A 223 4.63 -9.10 -15.69
CA ALA A 223 3.89 -8.60 -14.52
C ALA A 223 2.33 -8.60 -14.60
N GLY A 224 1.73 -9.68 -14.10
CA GLY A 224 0.31 -9.73 -13.78
C GLY A 224 -0.05 -8.80 -12.62
N ALA A 225 -0.57 -7.62 -12.97
CA ALA A 225 -1.45 -6.78 -12.16
C ALA A 225 -2.09 -5.69 -13.06
N GLY A 226 -2.63 -6.08 -14.23
CA GLY A 226 -2.96 -5.14 -15.31
C GLY A 226 -4.42 -4.70 -15.42
N GLY A 227 -5.38 -5.53 -15.00
CA GLY A 227 -6.81 -5.29 -15.31
C GLY A 227 -7.42 -4.01 -14.71
N LEU A 228 -6.81 -3.45 -13.65
CA LEU A 228 -7.23 -2.19 -13.02
C LEU A 228 -6.20 -1.05 -13.19
N ALA A 229 -4.92 -1.36 -13.43
CA ALA A 229 -3.90 -0.34 -13.67
C ALA A 229 -4.10 0.37 -15.02
N GLY A 230 -4.61 -0.32 -16.04
CA GLY A 230 -4.84 0.26 -17.37
C GLY A 230 -5.85 1.42 -17.41
N LEU A 231 -6.85 1.42 -16.53
CA LEU A 231 -7.84 2.50 -16.43
C LEU A 231 -7.27 3.78 -15.79
N THR A 232 -6.13 3.69 -15.10
CA THR A 232 -5.46 4.83 -14.45
C THR A 232 -4.56 5.63 -15.40
N GLY A 233 -4.24 5.10 -16.60
CA GLY A 233 -3.37 5.74 -17.57
C GLY A 233 -3.99 6.93 -18.34
N ALA A 234 -5.30 7.15 -18.23
CA ALA A 234 -6.00 8.16 -19.03
C ALA A 234 -6.23 9.50 -18.32
N VAL A 235 -5.79 9.67 -17.06
CA VAL A 235 -6.04 10.91 -16.27
C VAL A 235 -4.76 11.66 -15.89
N THR A 236 -3.57 11.16 -16.23
CA THR A 236 -2.32 11.93 -16.08
C THR A 236 -1.58 12.01 -17.42
N GLY A 237 -1.92 13.05 -18.19
CA GLY A 237 -1.03 13.51 -19.25
C GLY A 237 0.20 14.20 -18.64
N SER A 238 1.36 13.55 -18.74
CA SER A 238 2.66 14.19 -18.96
C SER A 238 3.68 13.10 -19.28
N GLY A 239 4.17 13.10 -20.52
CA GLY A 239 5.06 12.06 -21.03
C GLY A 239 6.51 12.17 -20.56
N SER A 240 7.25 11.10 -20.83
CA SER A 240 8.62 11.19 -21.32
C SER A 240 8.91 9.94 -22.15
N ALA A 241 9.06 10.14 -23.45
CA ALA A 241 9.52 9.16 -24.42
C ALA A 241 11.03 8.91 -24.27
N GLY A 242 11.43 7.65 -24.27
CA GLY A 242 12.64 7.20 -24.98
C GLY A 242 12.13 6.47 -26.22
N GLY A 243 12.49 6.82 -27.45
CA GLY A 243 13.82 7.16 -27.92
C GLY A 243 14.42 5.94 -28.57
N ASN A 244 13.89 5.54 -29.74
CA ASN A 244 14.64 4.69 -30.66
C ASN A 244 14.51 5.25 -32.08
N THR A 245 15.63 5.75 -32.57
CA THR A 245 15.84 6.33 -33.89
C THR A 245 16.06 5.22 -34.93
N GLY A 246 15.42 5.34 -36.09
CA GLY A 246 15.65 4.44 -37.22
C GLY A 246 14.85 4.81 -38.48
N GLN A 247 15.23 5.94 -39.08
CA GLN A 247 15.20 6.30 -40.52
C GLN A 247 13.95 6.03 -41.39
N ASP A 248 13.35 7.16 -41.78
CA ASP A 248 13.08 7.65 -43.16
C ASP A 248 12.40 6.73 -44.20
N ALA A 249 11.17 7.10 -44.59
CA ALA A 249 10.91 7.73 -45.89
C ALA A 249 9.42 8.08 -46.06
N ALA A 250 9.18 9.33 -46.49
CA ALA A 250 7.87 9.91 -46.78
C ALA A 250 7.24 9.35 -48.06
N GLY A 251 5.91 9.35 -48.12
CA GLY A 251 5.15 9.08 -49.35
C GLY A 251 3.65 9.22 -49.15
N GLN A 252 3.14 10.42 -49.42
CA GLN A 252 1.72 10.78 -49.47
C GLN A 252 0.89 9.83 -50.35
N ASN A 253 -0.37 9.58 -49.99
CA ASN A 253 -1.48 9.71 -50.94
C ASN A 253 -2.86 9.77 -50.28
N ASN A 254 -3.64 10.71 -50.79
CA ASN A 254 -4.98 11.12 -50.38
C ASN A 254 -6.10 10.25 -51.00
N ALA A 255 -7.22 10.20 -50.26
CA ALA A 255 -8.64 10.21 -50.72
C ALA A 255 -9.27 8.90 -51.27
N PRO A 256 -10.62 8.83 -51.35
CA PRO A 256 -11.65 9.19 -50.36
C PRO A 256 -12.74 8.10 -50.16
N GLN A 257 -13.65 8.35 -49.22
CA GLN A 257 -14.82 7.54 -48.85
C GLN A 257 -15.97 7.50 -49.90
N SER A 258 -16.79 6.43 -49.78
CA SER A 258 -18.26 6.32 -50.00
C SER A 258 -18.74 5.55 -51.26
N PRO A 259 -19.98 5.00 -51.30
CA PRO A 259 -20.84 4.46 -50.23
C PRO A 259 -21.54 3.11 -50.59
N GLY A 260 -22.25 2.58 -49.58
CA GLY A 260 -23.02 1.34 -49.47
C GLY A 260 -23.83 0.76 -50.64
N ALA A 261 -24.07 -0.56 -50.55
CA ALA A 261 -25.25 -1.24 -51.09
C ALA A 261 -25.48 -2.63 -50.43
N THR A 262 -26.58 -2.72 -49.67
CA THR A 262 -27.61 -3.79 -49.67
C THR A 262 -27.30 -5.26 -49.37
N THR A 263 -27.87 -5.69 -48.23
CA THR A 263 -28.76 -6.85 -47.97
C THR A 263 -28.21 -8.26 -47.69
N PRO A 264 -28.95 -9.05 -46.86
CA PRO A 264 -28.40 -10.09 -45.99
C PRO A 264 -28.64 -11.51 -46.51
N ALA A 265 -27.78 -12.46 -46.13
CA ALA A 265 -28.05 -13.89 -46.24
C ALA A 265 -27.86 -14.57 -44.88
N THR A 266 -28.97 -15.01 -44.29
CA THR A 266 -29.08 -15.91 -43.14
C THR A 266 -28.89 -17.38 -43.61
N PRO A 267 -28.76 -18.38 -42.71
CA PRO A 267 -27.71 -19.39 -42.78
C PRO A 267 -28.22 -20.76 -43.25
N ALA A 268 -27.34 -21.57 -43.83
CA ALA A 268 -27.62 -22.99 -44.08
C ALA A 268 -26.83 -23.86 -43.10
N ALA A 269 -27.56 -24.58 -42.26
CA ALA A 269 -27.06 -25.64 -41.41
C ALA A 269 -26.81 -26.92 -42.23
N GLY A 270 -25.75 -27.65 -41.88
CA GLY A 270 -25.47 -29.00 -42.36
C GLY A 270 -24.54 -29.71 -41.37
N PRO A 271 -24.88 -30.90 -40.84
CA PRO A 271 -24.20 -31.52 -39.72
C PRO A 271 -23.08 -32.45 -40.19
N THR A 272 -21.95 -32.45 -39.49
CA THR A 272 -20.97 -33.54 -39.57
C THR A 272 -20.39 -33.84 -38.21
N THR A 273 -21.00 -34.83 -37.55
CA THR A 273 -20.36 -35.64 -36.52
C THR A 273 -19.45 -36.67 -37.18
N SER A 274 -18.15 -36.66 -36.86
CA SER A 274 -17.38 -37.90 -36.62
C SER A 274 -16.00 -37.61 -36.01
N PRO A 275 -15.44 -38.61 -35.28
CA PRO A 275 -14.51 -38.41 -34.17
C PRO A 275 -13.05 -38.66 -34.58
N GLY A 276 -12.10 -38.07 -33.87
CA GLY A 276 -10.68 -38.39 -34.04
C GLY A 276 -9.79 -37.42 -33.28
N GLY A 277 -8.97 -37.96 -32.36
CA GLY A 277 -8.13 -37.19 -31.44
C GLY A 277 -6.91 -36.51 -32.07
N HIS A 278 -5.87 -36.36 -31.23
CA HIS A 278 -4.57 -35.70 -31.40
C HIS A 278 -4.51 -34.36 -30.64
N ALA A 279 -3.46 -34.01 -29.91
CA ALA A 279 -2.22 -34.68 -29.57
C ALA A 279 -1.58 -33.91 -28.40
N SER A 280 -0.78 -34.59 -27.60
CA SER A 280 0.25 -34.01 -26.76
C SER A 280 1.23 -33.16 -27.60
N GLY A 281 1.42 -31.88 -27.28
CA GLY A 281 2.50 -31.09 -27.87
C GLY A 281 2.55 -29.64 -27.39
N GLY A 282 3.64 -29.28 -26.71
CA GLY A 282 4.38 -27.99 -26.73
C GLY A 282 3.65 -26.65 -26.46
N PRO A 283 4.39 -25.58 -26.11
CA PRO A 283 3.80 -24.25 -25.95
C PRO A 283 3.38 -23.72 -27.33
N ASP A 284 2.07 -23.60 -27.53
CA ASP A 284 1.43 -23.17 -28.77
C ASP A 284 1.60 -21.66 -28.97
N SER A 285 2.81 -21.23 -29.37
CA SER A 285 3.10 -19.84 -29.73
C SER A 285 2.65 -19.58 -31.17
N GLY A 286 1.41 -19.13 -31.36
CA GLY A 286 0.99 -18.52 -32.64
C GLY A 286 -0.45 -18.71 -33.11
N ARG A 287 -1.32 -19.42 -32.39
CA ARG A 287 -2.73 -19.56 -32.79
C ARG A 287 -3.54 -18.33 -32.36
N ILE A 288 -4.15 -17.62 -33.31
CA ILE A 288 -5.15 -16.59 -32.99
C ILE A 288 -6.30 -17.29 -32.25
N PRO A 289 -6.64 -16.88 -31.02
CA PRO A 289 -7.72 -17.51 -30.27
C PRO A 289 -9.03 -17.45 -31.06
N GLY A 290 -9.80 -18.54 -31.05
CA GLY A 290 -11.13 -18.56 -31.68
C GLY A 290 -12.08 -17.58 -30.98
N ALA A 291 -13.15 -17.13 -31.67
CA ALA A 291 -14.12 -16.18 -31.10
C ALA A 291 -14.68 -16.64 -29.74
N GLU A 292 -14.94 -17.94 -29.58
CA GLU A 292 -15.37 -18.55 -28.33
C GLU A 292 -14.30 -18.47 -27.22
N GLN A 293 -13.02 -18.70 -27.54
CA GLN A 293 -11.91 -18.53 -26.59
C GLN A 293 -11.72 -17.07 -26.18
N VAL A 294 -11.91 -16.12 -27.11
CA VAL A 294 -11.86 -14.68 -26.80
C VAL A 294 -13.02 -14.26 -25.89
N GLN A 295 -14.22 -14.81 -26.11
CA GLN A 295 -15.42 -14.46 -25.33
C GLN A 295 -15.48 -15.16 -23.96
N CYS A 296 -15.04 -16.41 -23.89
CA CYS A 296 -15.19 -17.27 -22.71
C CYS A 296 -13.91 -17.48 -21.91
N GLY A 297 -12.77 -16.99 -22.40
CA GLY A 297 -11.47 -17.19 -21.76
C GLY A 297 -11.20 -18.68 -21.50
N ARG A 298 -10.88 -19.00 -20.25
CA ARG A 298 -10.58 -20.38 -19.80
C ARG A 298 -11.69 -21.01 -18.96
N PHE A 299 -12.90 -20.46 -18.95
CA PHE A 299 -14.02 -21.05 -18.20
C PHE A 299 -14.60 -22.29 -18.87
N LEU A 300 -15.27 -23.15 -18.09
CA LEU A 300 -16.18 -24.15 -18.64
C LEU A 300 -17.28 -23.49 -19.49
N PRO A 301 -17.68 -24.06 -20.64
CA PRO A 301 -18.66 -23.45 -21.54
C PRO A 301 -19.96 -23.04 -20.83
N GLN A 302 -20.50 -23.91 -19.97
CA GLN A 302 -21.73 -23.64 -19.21
C GLN A 302 -21.65 -22.41 -18.30
N ILE A 303 -20.45 -22.09 -17.79
CA ILE A 303 -20.22 -20.92 -16.93
C ILE A 303 -20.15 -19.66 -17.81
N CYS A 304 -19.54 -19.76 -18.98
CA CYS A 304 -19.53 -18.68 -19.95
C CYS A 304 -20.94 -18.35 -20.45
N ASP A 305 -21.71 -19.34 -20.88
CA ASP A 305 -23.09 -19.18 -21.36
C ASP A 305 -23.97 -18.52 -20.29
N MET A 306 -23.81 -18.96 -19.05
CA MET A 306 -24.48 -18.36 -17.89
C MET A 306 -24.11 -16.88 -17.77
N TYR A 307 -22.82 -16.54 -17.76
CA TYR A 307 -22.39 -15.14 -17.63
C TYR A 307 -22.90 -14.26 -18.77
N GLN A 308 -22.77 -14.70 -20.03
CA GLN A 308 -23.23 -13.93 -21.18
C GLN A 308 -24.72 -13.60 -21.08
N LYS A 309 -25.55 -14.61 -20.76
CA LYS A 309 -27.00 -14.44 -20.59
C LYS A 309 -27.34 -13.46 -19.47
N VAL A 310 -26.63 -13.54 -18.35
CA VAL A 310 -26.93 -12.64 -17.22
C VAL A 310 -26.36 -11.24 -17.43
N ALA A 311 -25.20 -11.11 -18.08
CA ALA A 311 -24.62 -9.82 -18.44
C ALA A 311 -25.51 -9.05 -19.43
N GLU A 312 -26.13 -9.75 -20.39
CA GLU A 312 -27.08 -9.18 -21.34
C GLU A 312 -28.37 -8.73 -20.65
N THR A 313 -28.95 -9.58 -19.80
CA THR A 313 -30.27 -9.34 -19.21
C THR A 313 -30.24 -8.51 -17.93
N GLY A 314 -29.08 -8.43 -17.25
CA GLY A 314 -28.94 -7.89 -15.90
C GLY A 314 -29.75 -8.66 -14.84
N ARG A 315 -30.17 -9.89 -15.13
CA ARG A 315 -31.05 -10.70 -14.26
C ARG A 315 -30.51 -12.10 -14.03
N ALA A 316 -30.55 -12.52 -12.77
CA ALA A 316 -30.33 -13.90 -12.42
C ALA A 316 -31.41 -14.80 -13.04
N THR A 317 -30.98 -15.95 -13.56
CA THR A 317 -31.90 -17.05 -13.90
C THR A 317 -31.80 -18.15 -12.86
N LYS A 318 -32.80 -19.04 -12.81
CA LYS A 318 -32.76 -20.19 -11.91
C LYS A 318 -31.53 -21.07 -12.18
N GLU A 319 -31.20 -21.27 -13.45
CA GLU A 319 -30.05 -22.08 -13.87
C GLU A 319 -28.74 -21.44 -13.41
N ALA A 320 -28.62 -20.12 -13.53
CA ALA A 320 -27.44 -19.38 -13.04
C ALA A 320 -27.29 -19.51 -11.52
N VAL A 321 -28.37 -19.31 -10.77
CA VAL A 321 -28.36 -19.46 -9.31
C VAL A 321 -28.01 -20.88 -8.89
N ASP A 322 -28.60 -21.89 -9.52
CA ASP A 322 -28.34 -23.30 -9.21
C ASP A 322 -26.89 -23.68 -9.56
N LEU A 323 -26.33 -23.17 -10.67
CA LEU A 323 -24.93 -23.40 -11.05
C LEU A 323 -23.96 -22.78 -10.04
N LEU A 324 -24.13 -21.50 -9.70
CA LEU A 324 -23.25 -20.79 -8.76
C LEU A 324 -23.32 -21.37 -7.34
N ARG A 325 -24.50 -21.83 -6.91
CA ARG A 325 -24.69 -22.44 -5.58
C ARG A 325 -24.03 -23.80 -5.44
N ARG A 326 -24.05 -24.64 -6.47
CA ARG A 326 -23.33 -25.94 -6.47
C ARG A 326 -21.83 -25.77 -6.20
N SER A 327 -21.30 -24.64 -6.62
CA SER A 327 -19.92 -24.19 -6.46
C SER A 327 -19.65 -23.39 -5.18
N SER A 328 -20.58 -23.39 -4.22
CA SER A 328 -20.54 -22.54 -3.03
C SER A 328 -20.77 -23.32 -1.73
N PRO A 329 -20.22 -22.88 -0.59
CA PRO A 329 -20.41 -23.51 0.72
C PRO A 329 -21.88 -23.74 1.13
N ILE A 330 -22.81 -22.90 0.67
CA ILE A 330 -24.26 -23.11 0.88
C ILE A 330 -24.77 -24.47 0.39
N SER A 331 -24.09 -25.13 -0.55
CA SER A 331 -24.46 -26.46 -1.06
C SER A 331 -24.04 -27.63 -0.16
N VAL A 332 -23.22 -27.38 0.87
CA VAL A 332 -22.66 -28.41 1.75
C VAL A 332 -23.02 -28.19 3.23
N PRO A 333 -24.29 -27.95 3.56
CA PRO A 333 -24.69 -27.68 4.94
C PRO A 333 -24.33 -28.87 5.85
N GLY A 334 -23.76 -28.59 7.03
CA GLY A 334 -23.42 -29.62 8.01
C GLY A 334 -22.15 -30.43 7.72
N ARG A 335 -21.43 -30.15 6.62
CA ARG A 335 -20.27 -30.94 6.18
C ARG A 335 -18.92 -30.36 6.58
N ILE A 336 -18.83 -29.06 6.83
CA ILE A 336 -17.57 -28.40 7.26
C ILE A 336 -17.42 -28.58 8.77
N LYS A 337 -16.66 -29.61 9.18
CA LYS A 337 -16.52 -30.05 10.59
C LYS A 337 -15.15 -29.75 11.20
N VAL A 338 -14.38 -28.91 10.54
CA VAL A 338 -12.99 -28.62 10.89
C VAL A 338 -12.88 -27.22 11.52
N PRO A 339 -11.94 -27.00 12.45
CA PRO A 339 -11.59 -25.68 12.92
C PRO A 339 -11.40 -24.68 11.78
N THR A 340 -12.16 -23.58 11.81
CA THR A 340 -12.15 -22.54 10.78
C THR A 340 -11.86 -21.16 11.35
N LEU A 341 -10.84 -20.47 10.84
CA LEU A 341 -10.60 -19.04 11.08
C LEU A 341 -11.04 -18.22 9.86
N LEU A 342 -12.08 -17.41 9.99
CA LEU A 342 -12.61 -16.56 8.93
C LEU A 342 -12.03 -15.15 9.03
N LEU A 343 -11.25 -14.75 8.02
CA LEU A 343 -10.63 -13.43 7.93
C LEU A 343 -11.37 -12.60 6.87
N GLN A 344 -12.17 -11.60 7.24
CA GLN A 344 -13.01 -10.85 6.30
C GLN A 344 -12.69 -9.36 6.30
N GLY A 345 -12.61 -8.78 5.11
CA GLY A 345 -12.36 -7.36 4.95
C GLY A 345 -13.61 -6.51 5.19
N GLU A 346 -13.51 -5.47 6.00
CA GLU A 346 -14.59 -4.50 6.26
C GLU A 346 -14.96 -3.66 5.04
N ARG A 347 -14.08 -3.57 4.04
CA ARG A 347 -14.25 -2.80 2.80
C ARG A 347 -14.44 -3.72 1.58
N ASP A 348 -14.91 -4.94 1.80
CA ASP A 348 -15.12 -5.89 0.71
C ASP A 348 -16.53 -5.74 0.10
N SER A 349 -16.61 -5.06 -1.03
CA SER A 349 -17.87 -4.89 -1.78
C SER A 349 -18.19 -6.09 -2.67
N LEU A 350 -17.22 -6.97 -2.96
CA LEU A 350 -17.43 -8.20 -3.70
C LEU A 350 -18.08 -9.26 -2.81
N PHE A 351 -17.43 -9.54 -1.67
CA PHE A 351 -17.92 -10.47 -0.64
C PHE A 351 -18.05 -9.73 0.69
N PRO A 352 -19.18 -9.03 0.95
CA PRO A 352 -19.39 -8.32 2.21
C PRO A 352 -19.33 -9.22 3.43
N LEU A 353 -19.25 -8.61 4.62
CA LEU A 353 -19.22 -9.30 5.92
C LEU A 353 -20.38 -10.31 6.13
N SER A 354 -21.50 -10.16 5.39
CA SER A 354 -22.60 -11.13 5.36
C SER A 354 -22.19 -12.53 4.92
N HIS A 355 -21.20 -12.66 4.04
CA HIS A 355 -20.72 -13.99 3.63
C HIS A 355 -19.86 -14.65 4.71
N ALA A 356 -18.99 -13.89 5.39
CA ALA A 356 -18.24 -14.41 6.54
C ALA A 356 -19.16 -14.79 7.69
N ASP A 357 -20.17 -13.99 7.98
CA ASP A 357 -21.22 -14.28 8.97
C ASP A 357 -22.01 -15.55 8.62
N ALA A 358 -22.40 -15.74 7.35
CA ALA A 358 -23.09 -16.93 6.89
C ALA A 358 -22.20 -18.19 6.96
N ASN A 359 -20.93 -18.09 6.55
CA ASN A 359 -19.93 -19.15 6.73
C ASN A 359 -19.76 -19.49 8.21
N ALA A 360 -19.60 -18.49 9.08
CA ALA A 360 -19.41 -18.68 10.52
C ALA A 360 -20.58 -19.44 11.16
N ARG A 361 -21.83 -19.05 10.82
CA ARG A 361 -23.01 -19.78 11.28
C ARG A 361 -23.07 -21.21 10.77
N ALA A 362 -22.74 -21.42 9.49
CA ALA A 362 -22.78 -22.75 8.87
C ALA A 362 -21.77 -23.71 9.51
N VAL A 363 -20.56 -23.23 9.81
CA VAL A 363 -19.52 -24.00 10.51
C VAL A 363 -19.88 -24.20 11.98
N ALA A 364 -20.30 -23.14 12.70
CA ALA A 364 -20.70 -23.26 14.10
C ALA A 364 -21.84 -24.26 14.31
N ALA A 365 -22.77 -24.36 13.36
CA ALA A 365 -23.86 -25.33 13.40
C ALA A 365 -23.41 -26.80 13.36
N THR A 366 -22.16 -27.08 12.97
CA THR A 366 -21.59 -28.44 13.01
C THR A 366 -20.94 -28.78 14.36
N GLY A 367 -20.77 -27.79 15.23
CA GLY A 367 -20.02 -27.89 16.48
C GLY A 367 -18.51 -27.69 16.31
N ALA A 368 -18.03 -27.40 15.10
CA ALA A 368 -16.63 -27.10 14.85
C ALA A 368 -16.23 -25.72 15.45
N PRO A 369 -14.99 -25.58 15.98
CA PRO A 369 -14.48 -24.29 16.40
C PRO A 369 -14.46 -23.28 15.25
N VAL A 370 -14.98 -22.08 15.50
CA VAL A 370 -14.94 -20.98 14.52
C VAL A 370 -14.51 -19.68 15.18
N GLU A 371 -13.57 -19.01 14.55
CA GLU A 371 -13.18 -17.63 14.88
C GLU A 371 -13.45 -16.72 13.69
N VAL A 372 -13.88 -15.49 13.98
CA VAL A 372 -14.13 -14.48 12.96
C VAL A 372 -13.28 -13.25 13.25
N ALA A 373 -12.62 -12.75 12.22
CA ALA A 373 -11.85 -11.51 12.30
C ALA A 373 -12.27 -10.58 11.17
N TRP A 374 -12.67 -9.36 11.50
CA TRP A 374 -12.88 -8.30 10.52
C TRP A 374 -11.67 -7.38 10.52
N PHE A 375 -11.05 -7.22 9.36
CA PHE A 375 -9.85 -6.40 9.20
C PHE A 375 -10.11 -5.23 8.24
N ASN A 376 -9.31 -4.19 8.37
CA ASN A 376 -9.35 -2.98 7.56
C ASN A 376 -8.76 -3.21 6.16
N GLY A 377 -9.51 -3.91 5.32
CA GLY A 377 -9.20 -4.15 3.91
C GLY A 377 -10.35 -4.84 3.18
N GLY A 378 -10.06 -5.48 2.06
CA GLY A 378 -11.02 -6.19 1.22
C GLY A 378 -10.62 -6.18 -0.25
N HIS A 379 -11.49 -6.66 -1.13
CA HIS A 379 -11.25 -6.64 -2.59
C HIS A 379 -11.14 -5.22 -3.17
N ASP A 380 -11.72 -4.22 -2.50
CA ASP A 380 -11.64 -2.81 -2.92
C ASP A 380 -10.33 -2.12 -2.50
N GLY A 381 -9.46 -2.82 -1.76
CA GLY A 381 -8.13 -2.38 -1.33
C GLY A 381 -7.94 -2.36 0.18
N GLY A 382 -6.72 -1.98 0.60
CA GLY A 382 -6.26 -2.01 1.98
C GLY A 382 -5.30 -3.19 2.22
N ASP A 383 -4.05 -2.89 2.50
CA ASP A 383 -2.93 -3.84 2.72
C ASP A 383 -2.27 -3.64 4.10
N GLY A 384 -2.77 -2.71 4.91
CA GLY A 384 -2.12 -2.25 6.15
C GLY A 384 -2.07 -3.27 7.30
N GLU A 385 -2.60 -4.48 7.11
CA GLU A 385 -2.66 -5.54 8.12
C GLU A 385 -2.10 -6.89 7.64
N ALA A 386 -1.35 -6.92 6.54
CA ALA A 386 -0.82 -8.17 5.97
C ALA A 386 -0.02 -9.01 6.99
N ASP A 387 0.86 -8.38 7.78
CA ASP A 387 1.63 -9.09 8.82
C ASP A 387 0.73 -9.62 9.94
N TRP A 388 -0.29 -8.87 10.35
CA TRP A 388 -1.24 -9.31 11.37
C TRP A 388 -2.08 -10.50 10.88
N LEU A 389 -2.53 -10.47 9.63
CA LEU A 389 -3.26 -11.59 9.01
C LEU A 389 -2.37 -12.84 8.91
N TYR A 390 -1.09 -12.67 8.56
CA TYR A 390 -0.10 -13.74 8.53
C TYR A 390 0.11 -14.35 9.92
N ASP A 391 0.28 -13.51 10.95
CA ASP A 391 0.48 -13.96 12.32
C ASP A 391 -0.75 -14.72 12.85
N ARG A 392 -1.96 -14.24 12.55
CA ARG A 392 -3.22 -14.92 12.89
C ARG A 392 -3.36 -16.27 12.20
N THR A 393 -3.05 -16.33 10.90
CA THR A 393 -3.06 -17.58 10.12
C THR A 393 -2.06 -18.59 10.67
N THR A 394 -0.84 -18.14 10.95
CA THR A 394 0.23 -18.98 11.47
C THR A 394 -0.09 -19.48 12.88
N GLY A 395 -0.59 -18.61 13.77
CA GLY A 395 -1.01 -18.98 15.12
C GLY A 395 -2.16 -20.01 15.13
N TRP A 396 -3.12 -19.86 14.22
CA TRP A 396 -4.20 -20.83 14.02
C TRP A 396 -3.67 -22.22 13.64
N PHE A 397 -2.78 -22.28 12.65
CA PHE A 397 -2.15 -23.53 12.24
C PHE A 397 -1.22 -24.09 13.31
N ASP A 398 -0.48 -23.26 14.05
CA ASP A 398 0.36 -23.72 15.14
C ASP A 398 -0.48 -24.41 16.23
N HIS A 399 -1.66 -23.86 16.54
CA HIS A 399 -2.58 -24.47 17.49
C HIS A 399 -3.11 -25.83 17.00
N TYR A 400 -3.74 -25.88 15.82
CA TYR A 400 -4.45 -27.10 15.36
C TYR A 400 -3.53 -28.12 14.68
N LEU A 401 -2.53 -27.68 13.93
CA LEU A 401 -1.63 -28.56 13.20
C LEU A 401 -0.42 -28.98 14.05
N LYS A 402 0.19 -28.08 14.83
CA LYS A 402 1.34 -28.43 15.67
C LYS A 402 0.98 -28.80 17.12
N GLY A 403 -0.23 -28.50 17.57
CA GLY A 403 -0.63 -28.73 18.97
C GLY A 403 -0.02 -27.72 19.94
N ALA A 404 0.38 -26.54 19.45
CA ALA A 404 0.87 -25.47 20.30
C ALA A 404 -0.26 -24.97 21.22
N PRO A 405 0.05 -24.57 22.48
CA PRO A 405 -0.95 -23.91 23.31
C PRO A 405 -1.43 -22.64 22.60
N ALA A 406 -2.74 -22.39 22.62
CA ALA A 406 -3.28 -21.14 22.09
C ALA A 406 -2.56 -19.97 22.77
N GLY A 407 -2.05 -19.01 21.99
CA GLY A 407 -1.32 -17.88 22.52
C GLY A 407 -2.16 -17.09 23.53
N ALA A 408 -1.52 -16.43 24.50
CA ALA A 408 -2.21 -15.68 25.57
C ALA A 408 -3.06 -14.48 25.06
N GLY A 409 -3.09 -14.22 23.74
CA GLY A 409 -3.98 -13.27 23.05
C GLY A 409 -4.90 -13.91 21.99
N ASP A 410 -4.83 -15.23 21.77
CA ASP A 410 -5.53 -15.96 20.71
C ASP A 410 -6.93 -16.47 21.11
N SER A 411 -7.40 -16.25 22.34
CA SER A 411 -8.68 -16.80 22.81
C SER A 411 -9.91 -15.97 22.40
N ALA A 412 -9.81 -15.16 21.34
CA ALA A 412 -10.87 -14.25 20.91
C ALA A 412 -11.68 -14.88 19.78
N ALA A 413 -12.89 -15.35 20.09
CA ALA A 413 -13.82 -15.88 19.08
C ALA A 413 -14.22 -14.82 18.03
N PHE A 414 -14.12 -13.53 18.38
CA PHE A 414 -14.34 -12.43 17.46
C PHE A 414 -13.32 -11.30 17.65
N THR A 415 -12.74 -10.84 16.54
CA THR A 415 -11.85 -9.68 16.48
C THR A 415 -12.32 -8.69 15.42
N VAL A 416 -12.24 -7.39 15.70
CA VAL A 416 -12.57 -6.30 14.77
C VAL A 416 -11.44 -5.28 14.78
N THR A 417 -10.97 -4.87 13.61
CA THR A 417 -10.02 -3.77 13.49
C THR A 417 -10.76 -2.43 13.62
N ARG A 418 -10.20 -1.51 14.41
CA ARG A 418 -10.71 -0.15 14.61
C ARG A 418 -9.63 0.88 14.39
N ASP A 419 -10.02 2.06 13.92
CA ASP A 419 -9.13 3.20 13.84
C ASP A 419 -8.79 3.71 15.26
N GLY A 420 -7.53 3.57 15.65
CA GLY A 420 -6.95 4.09 16.88
C GLY A 420 -6.43 5.52 16.78
N GLY A 421 -6.68 6.18 15.66
CA GLY A 421 -6.17 7.51 15.35
C GLY A 421 -4.80 7.46 14.69
N ARG A 422 -3.98 8.47 14.94
CA ARG A 422 -2.63 8.56 14.38
C ARG A 422 -1.59 8.61 15.47
N ASP A 423 -0.50 7.90 15.25
CA ASP A 423 0.66 7.96 16.13
C ASP A 423 1.22 9.40 16.14
N PRO A 424 1.37 10.05 17.31
CA PRO A 424 1.79 11.44 17.37
C PRO A 424 3.17 11.73 16.76
N GLY A 425 4.07 10.74 16.73
CA GLY A 425 5.44 10.90 16.21
C GLY A 425 5.54 10.63 14.71
N THR A 426 5.04 9.48 14.28
CA THR A 426 5.15 9.01 12.89
C THR A 426 3.98 9.47 12.01
N ARG A 427 2.90 9.98 12.60
CA ARG A 427 1.61 10.32 11.95
C ARG A 427 0.98 9.15 11.18
N ARG A 428 1.47 7.92 11.39
CA ARG A 428 0.91 6.72 10.79
C ARG A 428 -0.41 6.37 11.46
N PRO A 429 -1.40 5.83 10.72
CA PRO A 429 -2.62 5.32 11.33
C PRO A 429 -2.27 4.21 12.32
N VAL A 430 -2.88 4.24 13.50
CA VAL A 430 -2.79 3.19 14.51
C VAL A 430 -4.05 2.34 14.34
N LEU A 431 -3.88 1.06 14.06
CA LEU A 431 -4.99 0.11 14.01
C LEU A 431 -5.07 -0.63 15.35
N LEU A 432 -6.27 -0.73 15.90
CA LEU A 432 -6.55 -1.41 17.17
C LEU A 432 -7.42 -2.61 16.92
N HIS A 433 -7.06 -3.76 17.48
CA HIS A 433 -7.86 -4.98 17.41
C HIS A 433 -8.75 -5.10 18.64
N ALA A 434 -10.03 -4.77 18.50
CA ALA A 434 -11.01 -5.01 19.55
C ALA A 434 -11.43 -6.48 19.55
N THR A 435 -11.49 -7.10 20.73
CA THR A 435 -11.76 -8.54 20.85
C THR A 435 -12.98 -8.83 21.73
N ALA A 436 -13.65 -9.94 21.44
CA ALA A 436 -14.75 -10.49 22.23
C ALA A 436 -14.65 -12.02 22.32
N GLY A 437 -15.12 -12.58 23.44
CA GLY A 437 -15.12 -14.03 23.68
C GLY A 437 -16.20 -14.82 22.92
N ARG A 438 -17.04 -14.14 22.14
CA ARG A 438 -18.05 -14.76 21.26
C ARG A 438 -18.23 -13.91 20.00
N TYR A 439 -18.60 -14.56 18.90
CA TYR A 439 -19.06 -13.87 17.70
C TYR A 439 -20.56 -13.53 17.80
N PRO A 440 -20.96 -12.25 17.78
CA PRO A 440 -22.37 -11.84 17.95
C PRO A 440 -23.23 -12.06 16.69
N GLY A 441 -22.61 -12.32 15.53
CA GLY A 441 -23.27 -12.26 14.22
C GLY A 441 -23.67 -10.83 13.83
N LEU A 442 -24.21 -10.66 12.62
CA LEU A 442 -24.55 -9.32 12.10
C LEU A 442 -25.76 -8.65 12.75
N ALA A 443 -26.60 -9.40 13.45
CA ALA A 443 -27.73 -8.83 14.19
C ALA A 443 -27.30 -8.15 15.51
N GLY A 444 -26.03 -8.29 15.89
CA GLY A 444 -25.50 -7.83 17.18
C GLY A 444 -25.98 -8.69 18.34
N ALA A 445 -25.31 -8.56 19.49
CA ALA A 445 -25.80 -9.12 20.75
C ALA A 445 -26.96 -8.30 21.33
N GLU A 446 -26.93 -6.99 21.06
CA GLU A 446 -27.92 -6.02 21.50
C GLU A 446 -28.31 -5.10 20.34
N ARG A 447 -29.46 -4.42 20.46
CA ARG A 447 -29.92 -3.44 19.48
C ARG A 447 -30.25 -2.12 20.16
N THR A 448 -29.92 -1.03 19.47
CA THR A 448 -30.39 0.32 19.79
C THR A 448 -31.14 0.89 18.59
N THR A 449 -31.94 1.92 18.81
CA THR A 449 -32.74 2.54 17.75
C THR A 449 -32.44 4.02 17.62
N VAL A 450 -32.48 4.52 16.39
CA VAL A 450 -32.42 5.95 16.06
C VAL A 450 -33.63 6.33 15.21
N THR A 451 -34.25 7.46 15.52
CA THR A 451 -35.38 7.97 14.74
C THR A 451 -34.89 8.78 13.54
N LEU A 452 -35.29 8.38 12.34
CA LEU A 452 -35.10 9.09 11.08
C LEU A 452 -36.31 9.97 10.78
N ASN A 453 -36.05 11.11 10.14
CA ASN A 453 -37.05 12.07 9.72
C ASN A 453 -36.84 12.43 8.26
N GLY A 454 -37.93 12.68 7.54
CA GLY A 454 -37.90 13.17 6.17
C GLY A 454 -39.26 12.97 5.51
N PRO A 455 -39.70 13.89 4.63
CA PRO A 455 -40.94 13.70 3.90
C PRO A 455 -40.80 12.58 2.86
N ARG A 456 -41.94 12.13 2.35
CA ARG A 456 -41.98 11.32 1.11
C ARG A 456 -41.36 12.12 -0.03
N GLN A 457 -40.43 11.50 -0.77
CA GLN A 457 -39.62 12.17 -1.79
C GLN A 457 -39.68 11.43 -3.13
N PRO A 458 -39.83 12.16 -4.26
CA PRO A 458 -39.71 11.57 -5.59
C PRO A 458 -38.25 11.30 -5.94
N ILE A 459 -37.99 10.18 -6.60
CA ILE A 459 -36.68 9.78 -7.12
C ILE A 459 -36.82 9.28 -8.56
N ALA A 460 -35.99 9.80 -9.45
CA ALA A 460 -35.98 9.43 -10.87
C ALA A 460 -34.92 8.36 -11.14
N ASN A 461 -35.29 7.30 -11.86
CA ASN A 461 -34.36 6.47 -12.61
C ASN A 461 -34.21 7.10 -14.02
N PRO A 462 -33.06 7.69 -14.36
CA PRO A 462 -32.85 8.26 -15.69
C PRO A 462 -32.77 7.16 -16.76
N ALA A 463 -33.00 7.52 -18.01
CA ALA A 463 -32.85 6.60 -19.13
C ALA A 463 -31.41 6.04 -19.18
N GLY A 464 -31.30 4.71 -19.31
CA GLY A 464 -30.00 4.01 -19.28
C GLY A 464 -29.30 4.02 -17.91
N GLY A 465 -29.92 4.56 -16.86
CA GLY A 465 -29.30 4.71 -15.54
C GLY A 465 -28.15 5.74 -15.51
N SER A 466 -28.07 6.65 -16.49
CA SER A 466 -26.98 7.63 -16.63
C SER A 466 -27.49 9.08 -16.47
N PRO A 467 -26.83 9.94 -15.67
CA PRO A 467 -25.64 9.66 -14.87
C PRO A 467 -25.96 8.75 -13.67
N SER A 468 -24.99 7.92 -13.26
CA SER A 468 -25.13 6.97 -12.14
C SER A 468 -24.46 7.48 -10.88
N SER A 469 -25.07 7.23 -9.72
CA SER A 469 -24.41 7.43 -8.42
C SER A 469 -23.20 6.51 -8.27
N ILE A 470 -22.25 6.87 -7.42
CA ILE A 470 -21.04 6.09 -7.16
C ILE A 470 -21.03 5.77 -5.66
N SER A 471 -20.90 4.50 -5.28
CA SER A 471 -20.65 4.09 -3.89
C SER A 471 -19.23 3.58 -3.73
N ALA A 472 -18.89 2.52 -4.45
CA ALA A 472 -17.56 1.95 -4.55
C ALA A 472 -17.17 1.82 -6.03
N VAL A 473 -15.86 1.92 -6.30
CA VAL A 473 -15.30 1.54 -7.60
C VAL A 473 -14.20 0.51 -7.33
N PRO A 474 -14.33 -0.72 -7.86
CA PRO A 474 -13.34 -1.77 -7.67
C PRO A 474 -11.92 -1.27 -7.96
N GLY A 475 -10.96 -1.57 -7.09
CA GLY A 475 -9.54 -1.22 -7.25
C GLY A 475 -9.14 0.24 -6.97
N LEU A 476 -10.09 1.19 -6.86
CA LEU A 476 -9.79 2.59 -6.57
C LEU A 476 -9.83 2.93 -5.07
N GLY A 477 -10.41 2.06 -4.23
CA GLY A 477 -10.50 2.24 -2.78
C GLY A 477 -9.14 2.27 -2.09
N GLY A 478 -8.18 1.44 -2.54
CA GLY A 478 -6.80 1.41 -2.02
C GLY A 478 -5.97 2.67 -2.31
N LEU A 479 -6.20 3.30 -3.47
CA LEU A 479 -5.46 4.49 -3.92
C LEU A 479 -5.81 5.75 -3.10
N LEU A 480 -7.01 5.77 -2.51
CA LEU A 480 -7.54 6.90 -1.75
C LEU A 480 -7.65 6.61 -0.25
N GLY A 481 -7.67 5.33 0.12
CA GLY A 481 -7.74 4.85 1.51
C GLY A 481 -6.42 4.88 2.29
N GLY A 482 -5.29 5.17 1.64
CA GLY A 482 -3.97 5.30 2.30
C GLY A 482 -3.81 6.53 3.19
N ASN A 483 -4.65 7.56 2.99
CA ASN A 483 -4.78 8.66 3.92
C ASN A 483 -6.07 8.45 4.71
N GLY A 484 -5.98 8.04 5.98
CA GLY A 484 -7.09 7.96 6.94
C GLY A 484 -7.77 9.31 7.22
N GLY A 485 -8.27 9.97 6.18
CA GLY A 485 -9.25 11.03 6.18
C GLY A 485 -10.41 10.50 5.35
N GLY A 486 -11.61 10.51 5.93
CA GLY A 486 -12.83 9.91 5.38
C GLY A 486 -13.35 10.54 4.08
N ALA A 487 -12.51 10.75 3.07
CA ALA A 487 -12.94 11.04 1.72
C ALA A 487 -13.49 9.76 1.09
N SER A 488 -14.74 9.44 1.39
CA SER A 488 -15.50 8.47 0.61
C SER A 488 -15.71 9.05 -0.80
N LEU A 489 -15.46 8.25 -1.84
CA LEU A 489 -15.79 8.63 -3.23
C LEU A 489 -17.31 8.60 -3.49
N ALA A 490 -18.11 8.36 -2.46
CA ALA A 490 -19.54 8.21 -2.58
C ALA A 490 -20.19 9.51 -3.05
N LEU A 491 -20.88 9.43 -4.18
CA LEU A 491 -21.57 10.55 -4.83
C LEU A 491 -22.97 10.10 -5.22
N ASP A 492 -23.98 10.72 -4.61
CA ASP A 492 -25.38 10.50 -4.96
C ASP A 492 -25.87 11.60 -5.92
N MET A 493 -26.58 11.20 -6.96
CA MET A 493 -27.05 12.13 -7.99
C MET A 493 -28.30 12.90 -7.54
N PRO A 494 -28.33 14.25 -7.66
CA PRO A 494 -29.51 15.04 -7.34
C PRO A 494 -30.76 14.58 -8.10
N GLY A 495 -31.90 14.48 -7.43
CA GLY A 495 -33.17 14.03 -8.01
C GLY A 495 -33.27 12.52 -8.26
N GLN A 496 -32.20 11.75 -8.01
CA GLN A 496 -32.19 10.29 -8.12
C GLN A 496 -32.16 9.59 -6.75
N ALA A 497 -32.18 10.34 -5.64
CA ALA A 497 -32.04 9.81 -4.30
C ALA A 497 -32.99 10.49 -3.31
N ALA A 498 -33.56 9.69 -2.41
CA ALA A 498 -34.36 10.14 -1.27
C ALA A 498 -33.48 10.12 -0.01
N VAL A 499 -33.58 11.16 0.81
CA VAL A 499 -32.73 11.36 1.98
C VAL A 499 -33.56 11.44 3.25
N PHE A 500 -33.19 10.65 4.26
CA PHE A 500 -33.82 10.64 5.58
C PHE A 500 -32.75 10.76 6.66
N GLU A 501 -32.93 11.64 7.64
CA GLU A 501 -31.88 11.97 8.62
C GLU A 501 -32.37 11.88 10.05
N SER A 502 -31.47 11.48 10.94
CA SER A 502 -31.67 11.61 12.37
C SER A 502 -31.52 13.05 12.85
N ALA A 503 -32.06 13.33 14.05
CA ALA A 503 -31.56 14.44 14.86
C ALA A 503 -30.07 14.23 15.18
N PRO A 504 -29.31 15.28 15.55
CA PRO A 504 -27.93 15.11 16.02
C PRO A 504 -27.91 14.11 17.18
N LEU A 505 -27.01 13.14 17.13
CA LEU A 505 -26.89 12.11 18.16
C LEU A 505 -26.51 12.76 19.49
N THR A 506 -27.22 12.43 20.56
CA THR A 506 -26.96 12.98 21.90
C THR A 506 -25.79 12.29 22.60
N LYS A 507 -25.42 11.08 22.15
CA LYS A 507 -24.29 10.28 22.65
C LYS A 507 -23.60 9.57 21.49
N PRO A 508 -22.30 9.27 21.58
CA PRO A 508 -21.63 8.43 20.60
C PRO A 508 -22.30 7.05 20.54
N THR A 509 -22.46 6.53 19.33
CA THR A 509 -23.09 5.23 19.08
C THR A 509 -22.15 4.39 18.21
N GLN A 510 -21.63 3.30 18.78
CA GLN A 510 -20.87 2.29 18.04
C GLN A 510 -21.85 1.30 17.41
N VAL A 511 -21.85 1.20 16.09
CA VAL A 511 -22.61 0.20 15.34
C VAL A 511 -21.65 -0.91 14.95
N THR A 512 -22.00 -2.15 15.28
CA THR A 512 -21.24 -3.35 14.91
C THR A 512 -22.22 -4.41 14.38
N GLY A 513 -22.31 -4.55 13.06
CA GLY A 513 -23.27 -5.44 12.38
C GLY A 513 -24.04 -4.72 11.28
N SER A 514 -25.15 -5.31 10.83
CA SER A 514 -26.04 -4.77 9.78
C SER A 514 -27.23 -4.01 10.37
N PRO A 515 -27.32 -2.68 10.16
CA PRO A 515 -28.53 -1.92 10.46
C PRO A 515 -29.73 -2.36 9.63
N THR A 516 -30.94 -2.13 10.13
CA THR A 516 -32.17 -2.40 9.36
C THR A 516 -33.14 -1.23 9.43
N VAL A 517 -33.87 -1.00 8.33
CA VAL A 517 -34.88 0.06 8.22
C VAL A 517 -36.02 -0.40 7.32
N THR A 518 -37.25 0.00 7.63
CA THR A 518 -38.43 -0.28 6.80
C THR A 518 -38.85 0.96 6.03
N ILE A 519 -38.76 0.89 4.71
CA ILE A 519 -39.17 1.96 3.78
C ILE A 519 -40.43 1.54 3.02
N LYS A 520 -41.11 2.52 2.42
CA LYS A 520 -42.27 2.32 1.57
C LYS A 520 -42.02 2.92 0.19
N VAL A 521 -42.23 2.13 -0.85
CA VAL A 521 -41.94 2.51 -2.24
C VAL A 521 -43.21 2.62 -3.06
N TYR A 522 -43.43 3.80 -3.61
CA TYR A 522 -44.61 4.16 -4.39
C TYR A 522 -44.28 4.32 -5.86
N GLY A 523 -45.23 3.97 -6.72
CA GLY A 523 -45.13 4.08 -8.18
C GLY A 523 -45.69 2.84 -8.86
N THR A 524 -45.29 2.64 -10.12
CA THR A 524 -45.69 1.48 -10.92
C THR A 524 -44.47 0.71 -11.40
N GLY A 525 -44.64 -0.61 -11.56
CA GLY A 525 -43.58 -1.50 -12.03
C GLY A 525 -42.53 -1.84 -10.96
N GLU A 526 -41.43 -2.43 -11.40
CA GLU A 526 -40.32 -2.81 -10.53
C GLU A 526 -39.31 -1.66 -10.42
N ALA A 527 -38.87 -1.37 -9.19
CA ALA A 527 -37.82 -0.41 -8.89
C ALA A 527 -36.54 -1.15 -8.44
N THR A 528 -35.40 -0.80 -9.04
CA THR A 528 -34.07 -1.14 -8.52
C THR A 528 -33.60 0.02 -7.65
N LEU A 529 -33.27 -0.27 -6.39
CA LEU A 529 -32.89 0.73 -5.40
C LEU A 529 -31.58 0.36 -4.71
N PHE A 530 -30.91 1.38 -4.17
CA PHE A 530 -29.63 1.26 -3.48
C PHE A 530 -29.68 2.05 -2.17
N ALA A 531 -29.64 1.34 -1.05
CA ALA A 531 -29.72 1.94 0.28
C ALA A 531 -28.34 2.08 0.92
N LYS A 532 -28.08 3.26 1.52
CA LYS A 532 -26.78 3.67 2.07
C LYS A 532 -26.97 4.38 3.40
N LEU A 533 -26.06 4.19 4.34
CA LEU A 533 -26.07 4.89 5.64
C LEU A 533 -24.82 5.75 5.79
N TYR A 534 -24.99 7.06 5.75
CA TYR A 534 -23.90 8.03 5.90
C TYR A 534 -23.76 8.53 7.33
N ASP A 535 -22.51 8.79 7.71
CA ASP A 535 -22.11 9.55 8.89
C ASP A 535 -21.91 11.02 8.50
N VAL A 536 -22.73 11.92 9.03
CA VAL A 536 -22.74 13.34 8.68
C VAL A 536 -22.29 14.18 9.87
N SER A 537 -21.12 14.82 9.74
CA SER A 537 -20.65 15.81 10.72
C SER A 537 -21.06 17.23 10.30
N GLY A 538 -21.22 18.15 11.26
CA GLY A 538 -21.70 19.52 11.01
C GLY A 538 -20.75 20.43 10.20
N GLY A 539 -19.57 19.96 9.80
CA GLY A 539 -18.58 20.76 9.08
C GLY A 539 -17.70 19.99 8.08
N SER A 540 -17.93 18.69 7.87
CA SER A 540 -17.21 17.88 6.88
C SER A 540 -18.18 17.32 5.84
N LEU A 541 -17.62 16.80 4.73
CA LEU A 541 -18.40 16.00 3.80
C LEU A 541 -18.98 14.75 4.50
N PRO A 542 -20.20 14.31 4.12
CA PRO A 542 -20.75 13.03 4.55
C PRO A 542 -19.80 11.87 4.22
N VAL A 543 -19.68 10.92 5.14
CA VAL A 543 -18.84 9.74 4.97
C VAL A 543 -19.71 8.51 4.84
N LEU A 544 -19.59 7.76 3.74
CA LEU A 544 -20.16 6.42 3.62
C LEU A 544 -19.19 5.40 4.23
N PRO A 545 -19.52 4.76 5.36
CA PRO A 545 -18.64 3.77 5.98
C PRO A 545 -18.31 2.64 4.99
N SER A 546 -17.03 2.34 4.84
CA SER A 546 -16.50 1.32 3.92
C SER A 546 -16.91 1.45 2.45
N SER A 547 -17.55 2.56 2.05
CA SER A 547 -18.09 2.76 0.69
C SER A 547 -19.07 1.68 0.23
N LEU A 548 -19.75 0.99 1.15
CA LEU A 548 -20.65 -0.13 0.84
C LEU A 548 -22.10 0.32 0.60
N VAL A 549 -22.85 -0.48 -0.16
CA VAL A 549 -24.24 -0.20 -0.55
C VAL A 549 -25.09 -1.47 -0.51
N SER A 550 -26.36 -1.32 -0.13
CA SER A 550 -27.37 -2.40 -0.10
C SER A 550 -28.31 -2.30 -1.30
N PRO A 551 -28.09 -3.09 -2.36
CA PRO A 551 -28.97 -3.13 -3.52
C PRO A 551 -30.23 -3.97 -3.26
N LEU A 552 -31.36 -3.59 -3.84
CA LEU A 552 -32.61 -4.35 -3.75
C LEU A 552 -33.51 -4.10 -4.97
N ARG A 553 -34.43 -5.03 -5.21
CA ARG A 553 -35.56 -4.84 -6.13
C ARG A 553 -36.89 -4.90 -5.40
N VAL A 554 -37.80 -4.03 -5.79
CA VAL A 554 -39.14 -3.97 -5.21
C VAL A 554 -40.18 -3.65 -6.28
N THR A 555 -41.28 -4.38 -6.30
CA THR A 555 -42.44 -4.02 -7.11
C THR A 555 -43.18 -2.88 -6.41
N ALA A 556 -43.09 -1.68 -6.97
CA ALA A 556 -43.76 -0.50 -6.48
C ALA A 556 -45.28 -0.60 -6.69
N SER A 557 -46.04 0.06 -5.82
CA SER A 557 -47.49 0.17 -5.95
C SER A 557 -47.96 1.58 -5.62
N GLU A 558 -49.11 2.00 -6.14
CA GLU A 558 -49.69 3.32 -5.84
C GLU A 558 -50.03 3.47 -4.35
N ALA A 559 -50.40 2.38 -3.67
CA ALA A 559 -50.62 2.34 -2.23
C ALA A 559 -49.32 2.35 -1.40
N GLY A 560 -48.18 2.13 -2.05
CA GLY A 560 -46.86 1.99 -1.48
C GLY A 560 -46.58 0.58 -0.97
N THR A 561 -45.48 0.00 -1.42
CA THR A 561 -45.03 -1.33 -1.02
C THR A 561 -44.06 -1.22 0.15
N PRO A 562 -44.38 -1.74 1.35
CA PRO A 562 -43.45 -1.75 2.47
C PRO A 562 -42.35 -2.77 2.24
N ILE A 563 -41.12 -2.43 2.58
CA ILE A 563 -39.96 -3.30 2.45
C ILE A 563 -38.93 -3.00 3.54
N THR A 564 -38.53 -4.04 4.26
CA THR A 564 -37.41 -3.96 5.21
C THR A 564 -36.12 -4.18 4.46
N VAL A 565 -35.18 -3.25 4.65
CA VAL A 565 -33.88 -3.23 4.00
C VAL A 565 -32.81 -3.52 5.05
N THR A 566 -31.98 -4.53 4.79
CA THR A 566 -30.77 -4.79 5.57
C THR A 566 -29.62 -3.99 4.96
N LEU A 567 -29.09 -3.04 5.72
CA LEU A 567 -27.98 -2.18 5.29
C LEU A 567 -26.63 -2.93 5.41
N PRO A 568 -25.57 -2.46 4.74
CA PRO A 568 -24.27 -3.12 4.81
C PRO A 568 -23.80 -3.22 6.25
N ALA A 569 -23.18 -4.36 6.59
CA ALA A 569 -22.56 -4.54 7.89
C ALA A 569 -21.35 -3.61 8.04
N ILE A 570 -21.22 -2.97 9.20
CA ILE A 570 -20.14 -2.03 9.51
C ILE A 570 -19.69 -2.20 10.97
N ASP A 571 -18.42 -1.91 11.26
CA ASP A 571 -17.97 -1.51 12.61
C ASP A 571 -17.63 -0.01 12.57
N ARG A 572 -18.58 0.83 12.96
CA ARG A 572 -18.45 2.29 12.86
C ARG A 572 -18.95 3.00 14.10
N ARG A 573 -18.12 3.88 14.63
CA ARG A 573 -18.50 4.87 15.63
C ARG A 573 -19.11 6.09 14.95
N PHE A 574 -20.33 6.44 15.34
CA PHE A 574 -20.97 7.72 15.04
C PHE A 574 -20.89 8.60 16.28
N ASP A 575 -20.23 9.75 16.18
CA ASP A 575 -19.97 10.60 17.35
C ASP A 575 -21.18 11.44 17.76
N ALA A 576 -21.17 11.90 19.02
CA ALA A 576 -22.17 12.85 19.49
C ALA A 576 -22.15 14.14 18.65
N GLY A 577 -23.32 14.64 18.29
CA GLY A 577 -23.49 15.78 17.38
C GLY A 577 -23.52 15.42 15.89
N HIS A 578 -23.09 14.22 15.50
CA HIS A 578 -23.25 13.73 14.12
C HIS A 578 -24.71 13.35 13.83
N ARG A 579 -25.06 13.19 12.56
CA ARG A 579 -26.35 12.66 12.11
C ARG A 579 -26.14 11.37 11.33
N MET A 580 -27.08 10.44 11.48
CA MET A 580 -27.19 9.28 10.61
C MET A 580 -28.11 9.63 9.44
N ARG A 581 -27.61 9.52 8.21
CA ARG A 581 -28.36 9.82 6.99
C ARG A 581 -28.57 8.55 6.17
N LEU A 582 -29.81 8.10 6.07
CA LEU A 582 -30.22 7.08 5.12
C LEU A 582 -30.43 7.73 3.75
N VAL A 583 -29.77 7.19 2.73
CA VAL A 583 -29.99 7.56 1.33
C VAL A 583 -30.49 6.35 0.57
N VAL A 584 -31.55 6.52 -0.22
CA VAL A 584 -32.09 5.50 -1.13
C VAL A 584 -32.04 6.06 -2.55
N SER A 585 -31.11 5.58 -3.38
CA SER A 585 -30.93 6.00 -4.77
C SER A 585 -31.48 4.96 -5.77
N THR A 586 -31.76 5.40 -7.00
CA THR A 586 -32.20 4.54 -8.12
C THR A 586 -31.05 4.03 -8.98
N THR A 587 -29.87 4.64 -8.86
CA THR A 587 -28.68 4.31 -9.66
C THR A 587 -27.48 4.00 -8.76
N ASP A 588 -26.62 3.10 -9.24
CA ASP A 588 -25.26 2.89 -8.74
C ASP A 588 -24.38 2.33 -9.87
N LEU A 589 -23.19 2.90 -10.05
CA LEU A 589 -22.26 2.54 -11.11
C LEU A 589 -21.84 1.07 -11.06
N GLY A 590 -21.75 0.47 -9.86
CA GLY A 590 -21.35 -0.92 -9.67
C GLY A 590 -22.35 -1.96 -10.18
N TYR A 591 -23.59 -1.53 -10.43
CA TYR A 591 -24.74 -2.43 -10.59
C TYR A 591 -25.52 -2.20 -11.89
N ALA A 592 -26.22 -3.24 -12.33
CA ALA A 592 -27.14 -3.15 -13.45
C ALA A 592 -28.40 -2.37 -13.04
N THR A 593 -28.71 -1.31 -13.77
CA THR A 593 -29.89 -0.47 -13.58
C THR A 593 -30.80 -0.59 -14.81
N PRO A 594 -32.14 -0.59 -14.67
CA PRO A 594 -33.04 -0.66 -15.82
C PRO A 594 -32.82 0.49 -16.80
N ALA A 595 -32.85 0.19 -18.11
CA ALA A 595 -32.67 1.18 -19.16
C ALA A 595 -33.88 2.11 -19.32
N ALA A 596 -35.08 1.63 -19.00
CA ALA A 596 -36.31 2.42 -19.09
C ALA A 596 -36.33 3.49 -17.98
N PRO A 597 -36.64 4.75 -18.32
CA PRO A 597 -36.79 5.80 -17.32
C PRO A 597 -38.04 5.54 -16.48
N ALA A 598 -37.96 5.84 -15.18
CA ALA A 598 -39.07 5.70 -14.26
C ALA A 598 -38.97 6.74 -13.13
N VAL A 599 -40.08 7.06 -12.50
CA VAL A 599 -40.11 7.90 -11.30
C VAL A 599 -40.84 7.14 -10.21
N TYR A 600 -40.18 7.01 -9.07
CA TYR A 600 -40.74 6.40 -7.86
C TYR A 600 -40.83 7.45 -6.77
N GLN A 601 -41.53 7.14 -5.69
CA GLN A 601 -41.43 7.91 -4.46
C GLN A 601 -41.08 6.99 -3.30
N VAL A 602 -40.22 7.45 -2.41
CA VAL A 602 -39.80 6.70 -1.23
C VAL A 602 -40.19 7.48 0.02
N ALA A 603 -40.70 6.75 1.02
CA ALA A 603 -40.96 7.26 2.36
C ALA A 603 -40.47 6.25 3.40
N LEU A 604 -40.37 6.69 4.65
CA LEU A 604 -40.22 5.79 5.79
C LEU A 604 -41.57 5.13 6.07
N ASP A 605 -41.61 3.80 6.13
CA ASP A 605 -42.79 3.08 6.63
C ASP A 605 -42.80 3.12 8.17
N SER A 606 -41.61 2.95 8.75
CA SER A 606 -41.31 3.19 10.16
C SER A 606 -40.18 4.22 10.25
N PRO A 607 -40.26 5.20 11.17
CA PRO A 607 -39.16 6.15 11.38
C PRO A 607 -37.98 5.53 12.11
N THR A 608 -38.04 4.25 12.51
CA THR A 608 -37.03 3.58 13.31
C THR A 608 -35.93 2.98 12.44
N LEU A 609 -34.70 3.42 12.65
CA LEU A 609 -33.47 2.74 12.21
C LEU A 609 -32.97 1.84 13.36
N GLU A 610 -32.97 0.53 13.16
CA GLU A 610 -32.41 -0.42 14.12
C GLU A 610 -30.91 -0.59 13.88
N LEU A 611 -30.13 -0.50 14.95
CA LEU A 611 -28.68 -0.54 14.93
C LEU A 611 -28.18 -1.68 15.84
N PRO A 612 -27.44 -2.65 15.30
CA PRO A 612 -26.79 -3.67 16.11
C PRO A 612 -25.58 -3.07 16.84
N VAL A 613 -25.45 -3.43 18.12
CA VAL A 613 -24.33 -3.01 18.98
C VAL A 613 -23.74 -4.23 19.69
N ASP A 614 -22.45 -4.15 20.01
CA ASP A 614 -21.77 -5.15 20.81
C ASP A 614 -20.93 -4.50 21.92
N ALA A 615 -21.47 -4.53 23.15
CA ALA A 615 -20.79 -4.02 24.34
C ALA A 615 -19.69 -4.97 24.85
N ALA A 616 -19.63 -6.22 24.37
CA ALA A 616 -18.62 -7.18 24.77
C ALA A 616 -17.28 -6.96 24.05
N LEU A 617 -17.27 -6.29 22.90
CA LEU A 617 -16.04 -5.90 22.19
C LEU A 617 -15.23 -4.88 23.00
N ARG A 618 -14.03 -5.28 23.42
CA ARG A 618 -13.11 -4.42 24.16
C ARG A 618 -11.95 -4.00 23.28
N THR A 619 -11.82 -2.70 23.06
CA THR A 619 -10.60 -2.12 22.46
C THR A 619 -9.48 -2.12 23.51
N PRO A 620 -8.27 -2.58 23.16
CA PRO A 620 -7.09 -2.42 24.01
C PRO A 620 -6.94 -0.96 24.44
N ALA A 621 -6.63 -0.73 25.72
CA ALA A 621 -6.46 0.62 26.22
C ALA A 621 -5.25 1.27 25.51
N THR A 622 -5.49 2.30 24.70
CA THR A 622 -4.45 3.21 24.19
C THR A 622 -4.05 4.19 25.29
N GLY A 623 -3.64 3.66 26.45
CA GLY A 623 -3.02 4.47 27.48
C GLY A 623 -1.68 5.02 26.95
N PRO A 624 -1.26 6.22 27.36
CA PRO A 624 0.08 6.68 27.05
C PRO A 624 1.05 5.63 27.60
N ALA A 625 1.92 5.11 26.73
CA ALA A 625 2.80 3.98 27.06
C ALA A 625 3.52 4.27 28.37
N TRP A 626 3.70 3.26 29.24
CA TRP A 626 4.19 3.46 30.61
C TRP A 626 5.47 4.31 30.70
N TRP A 627 6.31 4.29 29.66
CA TRP A 627 7.50 5.12 29.54
C TRP A 627 7.22 6.63 29.45
N THR A 628 6.04 7.06 29.03
CA THR A 628 5.63 8.48 29.04
C THR A 628 5.61 9.04 30.46
N TRP A 629 5.32 8.20 31.46
CA TRP A 629 5.41 8.54 32.88
C TRP A 629 6.76 8.15 33.47
N ALA A 630 7.37 7.05 32.99
CA ALA A 630 8.66 6.61 33.50
C ALA A 630 9.83 7.50 33.07
N MET A 631 9.78 8.15 31.90
CA MET A 631 10.83 9.04 31.41
C MET A 631 10.94 10.34 32.21
N PRO A 632 9.84 11.04 32.56
CA PRO A 632 9.88 12.14 33.53
C PRO A 632 10.38 11.70 34.90
N LEU A 633 9.94 10.53 35.39
CA LEU A 633 10.41 9.99 36.68
C LEU A 633 11.90 9.65 36.64
N ALA A 634 12.38 9.03 35.56
CA ALA A 634 13.78 8.72 35.33
C ALA A 634 14.61 10.00 35.17
N ALA A 635 14.09 11.01 34.48
CA ALA A 635 14.73 12.33 34.35
C ALA A 635 14.83 13.04 35.72
N ILE A 636 13.81 12.95 36.57
CA ILE A 636 13.83 13.45 37.95
C ILE A 636 14.87 12.68 38.78
N LEU A 637 14.94 11.36 38.64
CA LEU A 637 15.89 10.51 39.35
C LEU A 637 17.34 10.79 38.90
N VAL A 638 17.56 10.95 37.60
CA VAL A 638 18.86 11.36 37.01
C VAL A 638 19.22 12.77 37.46
N ALA A 639 18.28 13.71 37.46
CA ALA A 639 18.50 15.06 37.97
C ALA A 639 18.84 15.06 39.47
N ALA A 640 18.17 14.23 40.29
CA ALA A 640 18.47 14.06 41.69
C ALA A 640 19.87 13.46 41.91
N VAL A 641 20.23 12.42 41.15
CA VAL A 641 21.57 11.82 41.18
C VAL A 641 22.64 12.82 40.72
N LEU A 642 22.39 13.60 39.67
CA LEU A 642 23.30 14.67 39.19
C LEU A 642 23.42 15.82 40.19
N LEU A 643 22.36 16.15 40.94
CA LEU A 643 22.41 17.17 42.00
C LEU A 643 23.15 16.66 43.25
N LEU A 644 23.02 15.37 43.57
CA LEU A 644 23.70 14.71 44.68
C LEU A 644 25.19 14.44 44.39
N THR A 645 25.52 14.03 43.15
CA THR A 645 26.90 13.76 42.71
C THR A 645 27.61 15.01 42.17
N GLY A 646 26.88 15.96 41.60
CA GLY A 646 27.40 17.23 41.06
C GLY A 646 27.74 18.27 42.12
N ARG A 647 27.23 18.15 43.36
CA ARG A 647 27.74 18.92 44.52
C ARG A 647 29.15 18.50 44.96
N VAL A 648 29.60 17.30 44.59
CA VAL A 648 30.92 16.76 44.96
C VAL A 648 31.96 16.96 43.84
N ARG A 649 31.53 17.32 42.62
CA ARG A 649 32.42 17.38 41.44
C ARG A 649 32.52 18.76 40.75
N ARG A 650 31.89 19.81 41.29
CA ARG A 650 32.13 21.21 40.86
C ARG A 650 33.44 21.75 41.44
N ARG A 651 34.55 21.20 40.99
CA ARG A 651 35.91 21.80 41.04
C ARG A 651 36.78 21.06 40.03
N GLY A 652 36.78 21.56 38.80
CA GLY A 652 37.57 21.04 37.68
C GLY A 652 36.69 20.88 36.44
N GLU A 653 37.19 21.32 35.28
CA GLU A 653 36.55 21.20 33.94
C GLU A 653 35.55 22.30 33.55
N ALA A 654 35.84 23.56 33.89
CA ALA A 654 35.35 24.74 33.18
C ALA A 654 36.52 25.45 32.48
N GLY A 655 37.22 24.76 31.59
CA GLY A 655 38.48 25.26 31.04
C GLY A 655 38.96 24.59 29.75
N ASP A 656 38.08 24.44 28.75
CA ASP A 656 38.55 24.08 27.38
C ASP A 656 37.77 24.78 26.24
N ASP A 657 36.93 25.78 26.53
CA ASP A 657 36.02 26.39 25.56
C ASP A 657 36.59 27.61 24.78
N LEU A 658 37.89 27.91 24.83
CA LEU A 658 38.47 29.08 24.15
C LEU A 658 39.87 28.83 23.55
N VAL A 659 40.03 27.76 22.77
CA VAL A 659 41.17 27.68 21.82
C VAL A 659 40.64 27.94 20.41
N THR A 660 40.42 29.22 20.10
CA THR A 660 40.45 29.67 18.71
C THR A 660 41.88 29.54 18.22
N ASP A 661 42.11 28.62 17.29
CA ASP A 661 43.39 28.50 16.61
C ASP A 661 43.63 29.78 15.79
N SER A 662 44.53 30.65 16.24
CA SER A 662 44.71 32.01 15.71
C SER A 662 45.16 32.04 14.25
N GLU A 663 45.77 30.95 13.76
CA GLU A 663 46.14 30.78 12.35
C GLU A 663 44.93 30.48 11.44
N SER A 664 43.84 29.93 12.00
CA SER A 664 42.66 29.47 11.25
C SER A 664 41.44 30.40 11.39
N ALA A 665 41.54 31.48 12.17
CA ALA A 665 40.42 32.39 12.47
C ALA A 665 39.92 33.18 11.24
N GLY A 666 40.80 33.45 10.27
CA GLY A 666 40.49 34.14 9.01
C GLY A 666 39.93 33.23 7.90
N VAL A 667 39.83 31.92 8.16
CA VAL A 667 39.52 30.91 7.15
C VAL A 667 38.07 30.47 7.27
N PRO A 668 37.25 30.62 6.20
CA PRO A 668 35.85 30.22 6.23
C PRO A 668 35.61 28.76 6.61
N LEU A 669 36.41 27.82 6.08
CA LEU A 669 36.25 26.40 6.35
C LEU A 669 37.58 25.64 6.33
N VAL A 670 37.82 24.85 7.36
CA VAL A 670 38.89 23.85 7.43
C VAL A 670 38.28 22.49 7.81
N ILE A 671 38.52 21.48 6.99
CA ILE A 671 38.17 20.08 7.25
C ILE A 671 39.47 19.28 7.43
N SER A 672 39.59 18.51 8.51
CA SER A 672 40.79 17.74 8.83
C SER A 672 40.45 16.31 9.23
N GLY A 673 40.91 15.33 8.43
CA GLY A 673 40.82 13.89 8.71
C GLY A 673 39.40 13.36 8.87
N LEU A 674 38.42 13.96 8.20
CA LEU A 674 36.99 13.71 8.44
C LEU A 674 36.60 12.28 8.04
N GLY A 675 35.91 11.57 8.93
CA GLY A 675 35.45 10.20 8.70
C GLY A 675 34.02 9.97 9.18
N LYS A 676 33.24 9.21 8.38
CA LYS A 676 31.89 8.77 8.74
C LYS A 676 31.62 7.34 8.29
N ARG A 677 31.13 6.52 9.22
CA ARG A 677 30.63 5.16 9.02
C ARG A 677 29.16 5.08 9.43
N TYR A 678 28.32 4.56 8.56
CA TYR A 678 26.92 4.27 8.87
C TYR A 678 26.76 2.88 9.48
N ARG A 679 25.62 2.63 10.14
CA ARG A 679 25.33 1.39 10.88
C ARG A 679 25.36 0.12 10.00
N ASN A 680 25.16 0.27 8.69
CA ASN A 680 25.29 -0.78 7.68
C ASN A 680 26.77 -1.16 7.38
N GLY A 681 27.75 -0.54 8.04
CA GLY A 681 29.18 -0.79 7.85
C GLY A 681 29.84 0.08 6.78
N GLU A 682 29.05 0.80 5.98
CA GLU A 682 29.51 1.63 4.87
C GLU A 682 30.29 2.85 5.39
N LYS A 683 31.52 3.03 4.91
CA LYS A 683 32.35 4.21 5.21
C LYS A 683 32.07 5.29 4.16
N ALA A 684 31.12 6.16 4.44
CA ALA A 684 30.65 7.20 3.51
C ALA A 684 31.66 8.34 3.33
N VAL A 685 32.51 8.61 4.33
CA VAL A 685 33.63 9.56 4.23
C VAL A 685 34.85 8.95 4.93
N ASP A 686 36.02 9.05 4.32
CA ASP A 686 37.25 8.39 4.76
C ASP A 686 38.47 9.32 4.66
N GLY A 687 38.82 9.97 5.78
CA GLY A 687 40.04 10.77 5.91
C GLY A 687 40.04 12.09 5.11
N LEU A 688 38.87 12.66 4.82
CA LEU A 688 38.72 13.85 3.98
C LEU A 688 39.35 15.09 4.65
N SER A 689 40.24 15.79 3.95
CA SER A 689 40.91 17.01 4.44
C SER A 689 41.04 18.05 3.34
N PHE A 690 40.50 19.26 3.53
CA PHE A 690 40.67 20.40 2.62
C PHE A 690 40.31 21.72 3.31
N ARG A 691 40.69 22.84 2.70
CA ARG A 691 40.46 24.19 3.21
C ARG A 691 39.80 25.06 2.14
N VAL A 692 38.93 25.99 2.56
CA VAL A 692 38.23 26.94 1.69
C VAL A 692 38.55 28.35 2.15
N GLU A 693 39.08 29.16 1.24
CA GLU A 693 39.45 30.56 1.48
C GLU A 693 38.27 31.51 1.29
N LYS A 694 38.44 32.73 1.80
CA LYS A 694 37.45 33.80 1.70
C LYS A 694 37.22 34.21 0.23
N GLY A 695 35.96 34.40 -0.17
CA GLY A 695 35.59 34.81 -1.53
C GLY A 695 35.64 33.68 -2.58
N GLN A 696 35.88 32.44 -2.17
CA GLN A 696 35.85 31.30 -3.08
C GLN A 696 34.42 30.82 -3.34
N VAL A 697 34.16 30.43 -4.60
CA VAL A 697 33.03 29.57 -4.97
C VAL A 697 33.60 28.18 -5.19
N LEU A 698 33.41 27.29 -4.22
CA LEU A 698 33.94 25.94 -4.21
C LEU A 698 32.91 24.94 -4.73
N GLY A 699 33.24 24.20 -5.79
CA GLY A 699 32.44 23.09 -6.29
C GLY A 699 32.87 21.75 -5.68
N LEU A 700 31.97 21.10 -4.96
CA LEU A 700 32.15 19.72 -4.48
C LEU A 700 31.67 18.75 -5.56
N LEU A 701 32.61 18.09 -6.23
CA LEU A 701 32.40 17.23 -7.39
C LEU A 701 32.56 15.75 -7.03
N GLY A 702 31.86 14.88 -7.73
CA GLY A 702 31.97 13.43 -7.58
C GLY A 702 30.71 12.71 -8.05
N PRO A 703 30.77 11.41 -8.38
CA PRO A 703 29.56 10.65 -8.73
C PRO A 703 28.59 10.54 -7.55
N ASN A 704 27.38 10.05 -7.82
CA ASN A 704 26.43 9.72 -6.75
C ASN A 704 27.04 8.66 -5.82
N GLY A 705 26.90 8.87 -4.50
CA GLY A 705 27.56 8.02 -3.50
C GLY A 705 29.03 8.39 -3.20
N ALA A 706 29.58 9.46 -3.78
CA ALA A 706 30.96 9.89 -3.47
C ALA A 706 31.17 10.46 -2.05
N GLY A 707 30.09 10.67 -1.27
CA GLY A 707 30.14 11.21 0.10
C GLY A 707 29.81 12.70 0.24
N LYS A 708 29.48 13.41 -0.85
CA LYS A 708 29.21 14.87 -0.88
C LYS A 708 28.18 15.34 0.15
N THR A 709 26.95 14.85 0.06
CA THR A 709 25.86 15.19 0.97
C THR A 709 26.17 14.80 2.42
N THR A 710 26.86 13.68 2.65
CA THR A 710 27.31 13.27 3.99
C THR A 710 28.32 14.26 4.59
N THR A 711 29.28 14.74 3.80
CA THR A 711 30.21 15.81 4.21
C THR A 711 29.47 17.11 4.53
N MET A 712 28.51 17.52 3.71
CA MET A 712 27.72 18.74 3.91
C MET A 712 26.85 18.65 5.17
N ARG A 713 26.20 17.50 5.43
CA ARG A 713 25.44 17.29 6.68
C ARG A 713 26.32 17.36 7.93
N MET A 714 27.56 16.87 7.87
CA MET A 714 28.53 17.02 8.97
C MET A 714 28.98 18.48 9.15
N LEU A 715 29.19 19.22 8.06
CA LEU A 715 29.53 20.65 8.09
C LEU A 715 28.46 21.50 8.78
N MET A 716 27.19 21.16 8.62
CA MET A 716 26.08 21.84 9.28
C MET A 716 25.82 21.35 10.72
N GLY A 717 26.56 20.35 11.20
CA GLY A 717 26.32 19.74 12.50
C GLY A 717 25.05 18.90 12.59
N LEU A 718 24.45 18.49 11.46
CA LEU A 718 23.27 17.61 11.43
C LEU A 718 23.63 16.14 11.74
N ILE A 719 24.88 15.75 11.46
CA ILE A 719 25.43 14.43 11.74
C ILE A 719 26.81 14.60 12.38
N HIS A 720 27.13 13.78 13.39
CA HIS A 720 28.45 13.77 14.00
C HIS A 720 29.47 13.00 13.15
N PRO A 721 30.69 13.54 12.93
CA PRO A 721 31.79 12.76 12.40
C PRO A 721 32.24 11.71 13.43
N ASP A 722 32.64 10.54 12.95
CA ASP A 722 33.21 9.50 13.80
C ASP A 722 34.72 9.71 14.01
N GLU A 723 35.37 10.36 13.05
CA GLU A 723 36.79 10.72 13.04
C GLU A 723 36.98 12.14 12.47
N GLY A 724 38.04 12.83 12.89
CA GLY A 724 38.40 14.17 12.39
C GLY A 724 37.58 15.32 12.98
N GLU A 725 37.73 16.50 12.38
CA GLU A 725 36.99 17.70 12.77
C GLU A 725 36.76 18.68 11.62
N ILE A 726 35.77 19.54 11.82
CA ILE A 726 35.42 20.65 10.93
C ILE A 726 35.52 21.93 11.76
N ARG A 727 36.19 22.95 11.22
CA ARG A 727 36.28 24.28 11.82
C ARG A 727 35.75 25.34 10.84
N ILE A 728 34.89 26.21 11.33
CA ILE A 728 34.39 27.39 10.63
C ILE A 728 34.96 28.61 11.35
N PHE A 729 35.69 29.49 10.67
CA PHE A 729 36.36 30.66 11.27
C PHE A 729 37.14 30.31 12.56
N GLY A 730 37.93 29.25 12.52
CA GLY A 730 38.72 28.74 13.66
C GLY A 730 37.91 28.02 14.76
N THR A 731 36.58 28.07 14.72
CA THR A 731 35.70 27.45 15.73
C THR A 731 35.26 26.06 15.30
N ARG A 732 35.44 25.07 16.18
CA ARG A 732 35.04 23.68 15.90
C ARG A 732 33.52 23.55 15.78
N VAL A 733 33.06 22.89 14.72
CA VAL A 733 31.66 22.60 14.47
C VAL A 733 31.21 21.43 15.34
N ARG A 734 30.14 21.67 16.09
CA ARG A 734 29.36 20.68 16.85
C ARG A 734 27.88 21.06 16.78
N PRO A 735 26.94 20.14 17.01
CA PRO A 735 25.53 20.50 17.07
C PRO A 735 25.30 21.63 18.08
N GLY A 736 24.61 22.68 17.63
CA GLY A 736 24.36 23.89 18.43
C GLY A 736 25.56 24.82 18.63
N ALA A 737 26.67 24.64 17.88
CA ALA A 737 27.79 25.57 17.94
C ALA A 737 27.36 26.99 17.50
N PRO A 738 27.71 28.05 18.24
CA PRO A 738 27.34 29.43 17.89
C PRO A 738 27.79 29.83 16.48
N VAL A 739 28.90 29.27 15.99
CA VAL A 739 29.43 29.56 14.66
C VAL A 739 28.47 29.16 13.52
N LEU A 740 27.54 28.23 13.75
CA LEU A 740 26.53 27.83 12.76
C LEU A 740 25.58 28.98 12.40
N SER A 741 25.45 30.03 13.21
CA SER A 741 24.67 31.23 12.86
C SER A 741 25.30 32.04 11.72
N ARG A 742 26.59 31.81 11.41
CA ARG A 742 27.34 32.42 10.30
C ARG A 742 27.33 31.56 9.04
N LEU A 743 26.61 30.42 9.06
CA LEU A 743 26.46 29.50 7.96
C LEU A 743 25.01 29.53 7.46
N GLY A 744 24.82 29.78 6.18
CA GLY A 744 23.56 29.60 5.47
C GLY A 744 23.58 28.28 4.72
N SER A 745 22.48 27.54 4.73
CA SER A 745 22.44 26.27 3.99
C SER A 745 21.12 25.95 3.32
N PHE A 746 21.26 25.19 2.23
CA PHE A 746 20.18 24.52 1.53
C PHE A 746 20.63 23.10 1.20
N VAL A 747 20.08 22.11 1.92
CA VAL A 747 20.41 20.69 1.76
C VAL A 747 19.12 19.88 1.83
N GLU A 748 18.93 18.94 0.90
CA GLU A 748 17.75 18.07 0.77
C GLU A 748 16.39 18.76 0.54
N GLY A 749 16.31 19.62 -0.48
CA GLY A 749 15.03 20.13 -0.99
C GLY A 749 14.26 21.07 -0.03
N PRO A 750 13.44 21.99 -0.56
CA PRO A 750 12.80 22.98 0.30
C PRO A 750 11.56 22.46 1.03
N GLY A 751 11.58 22.48 2.36
CA GLY A 751 10.45 22.13 3.24
C GLY A 751 9.48 23.28 3.55
N PHE A 752 8.96 23.97 2.52
CA PHE A 752 8.04 25.10 2.72
C PHE A 752 6.61 24.68 3.07
N LEU A 753 5.92 25.53 3.83
CA LEU A 753 4.48 25.42 4.09
C LEU A 753 3.70 25.87 2.84
N PRO A 754 3.00 24.96 2.14
CA PRO A 754 2.48 25.21 0.79
C PRO A 754 1.30 26.21 0.75
N HIS A 755 0.59 26.38 1.87
CA HIS A 755 -0.55 27.30 1.98
C HIS A 755 -0.14 28.73 2.36
N LEU A 756 1.10 28.93 2.84
CA LEU A 756 1.62 30.26 3.18
C LEU A 756 2.27 30.92 1.96
N SER A 757 2.34 32.25 1.96
CA SER A 757 3.07 33.01 0.95
C SER A 757 4.58 32.76 1.06
N GLY A 758 5.33 33.05 0.00
CA GLY A 758 6.79 32.96 0.05
C GLY A 758 7.38 33.84 1.15
N ARG A 759 6.87 35.07 1.30
CA ARG A 759 7.26 35.99 2.38
C ARG A 759 6.97 35.41 3.76
N ALA A 760 5.77 34.90 3.99
CA ALA A 760 5.37 34.33 5.27
C ALA A 760 6.21 33.10 5.65
N ASN A 761 6.65 32.30 4.67
CA ASN A 761 7.56 31.18 4.92
C ASN A 761 8.93 31.66 5.42
N LEU A 762 9.50 32.71 4.82
CA LEU A 762 10.80 33.26 5.24
C LEU A 762 10.72 33.94 6.61
N GLU A 763 9.64 34.68 6.88
CA GLU A 763 9.40 35.31 8.18
C GLU A 763 9.28 34.27 9.29
N LEU A 764 8.50 33.20 9.05
CA LEU A 764 8.34 32.10 10.01
C LEU A 764 9.67 31.37 10.25
N TYR A 765 10.43 31.12 9.19
CA TYR A 765 11.76 30.52 9.30
C TYR A 765 12.69 31.37 10.16
N TRP A 766 12.75 32.68 9.93
CA TRP A 766 13.58 33.58 10.74
C TRP A 766 13.14 33.62 12.20
N GLN A 767 11.83 33.71 12.46
CA GLN A 767 11.28 33.69 13.82
C GLN A 767 11.66 32.41 14.58
N ALA A 768 11.69 31.26 13.90
CA ALA A 768 12.07 29.98 14.49
C ALA A 768 13.54 29.95 14.95
N THR A 769 14.42 30.80 14.41
CA THR A 769 15.81 30.92 14.86
C THR A 769 15.96 31.63 16.21
N GLY A 770 14.92 32.37 16.65
CA GLY A 770 14.96 33.19 17.86
C GLY A 770 15.86 34.43 17.75
N ARG A 771 16.37 34.76 16.55
CA ARG A 771 17.24 35.92 16.30
C ARG A 771 16.42 37.21 16.12
N PRO A 772 17.00 38.38 16.41
CA PRO A 772 16.30 39.66 16.23
C PRO A 772 15.88 39.89 14.77
N PRO A 773 14.67 40.43 14.49
CA PRO A 773 14.19 40.67 13.13
C PRO A 773 15.09 41.59 12.29
N GLN A 774 15.77 42.56 12.91
CA GLN A 774 16.67 43.48 12.21
C GLN A 774 17.91 42.79 11.60
N ASP A 775 18.29 41.62 12.11
CA ASP A 775 19.45 40.87 11.62
C ASP A 775 19.08 39.94 10.45
N ALA A 776 17.82 39.95 9.99
CA ALA A 776 17.33 39.05 8.94
C ALA A 776 17.84 39.41 7.55
N HIS A 777 18.09 40.70 7.29
CA HIS A 777 18.41 41.22 5.95
C HIS A 777 17.42 40.73 4.88
N MET A 778 16.12 40.71 5.22
CA MET A 778 15.05 40.09 4.44
C MET A 778 14.94 40.71 3.04
N GLU A 779 14.98 42.03 2.94
CA GLU A 779 14.86 42.75 1.67
C GLU A 779 16.01 42.42 0.72
N GLU A 780 17.24 42.36 1.22
CA GLU A 780 18.45 42.04 0.45
C GLU A 780 18.42 40.59 -0.04
N ALA A 781 18.04 39.64 0.83
CA ALA A 781 17.87 38.23 0.45
C ALA A 781 16.77 38.03 -0.60
N LEU A 782 15.68 38.80 -0.52
CA LEU A 782 14.56 38.76 -1.47
C LEU A 782 14.90 39.40 -2.82
N GLU A 783 15.67 40.49 -2.82
CA GLU A 783 16.18 41.14 -4.03
C GLU A 783 17.11 40.18 -4.79
N ILE A 784 18.04 39.53 -4.08
CA ILE A 784 18.97 38.55 -4.65
C ILE A 784 18.21 37.33 -5.22
N ALA A 785 17.13 36.89 -4.58
CA ALA A 785 16.32 35.76 -5.06
C ALA A 785 15.45 36.07 -6.29
N GLY A 786 15.19 37.35 -6.59
CA GLY A 786 14.54 37.78 -7.83
C GLY A 786 13.12 37.21 -8.04
N LEU A 787 12.30 37.10 -6.99
CA LEU A 787 10.94 36.53 -7.04
C LEU A 787 9.83 37.57 -7.25
N GLY A 788 10.11 38.86 -7.03
CA GLY A 788 9.18 39.97 -7.29
C GLY A 788 7.79 39.77 -6.67
N ALA A 789 6.74 40.06 -7.44
CA ALA A 789 5.35 39.94 -7.00
C ALA A 789 4.90 38.51 -6.66
N ALA A 790 5.71 37.49 -6.98
CA ALA A 790 5.37 36.12 -6.60
C ALA A 790 5.42 35.88 -5.10
N LEU A 791 6.20 36.67 -4.34
CA LEU A 791 6.43 36.50 -2.90
C LEU A 791 5.15 36.53 -2.05
N GLU A 792 4.13 37.23 -2.52
CA GLU A 792 2.84 37.35 -1.84
C GLU A 792 1.87 36.19 -2.16
N ARG A 793 2.20 35.34 -3.13
CA ARG A 793 1.39 34.17 -3.51
C ARG A 793 1.75 32.94 -2.69
N ALA A 794 0.76 32.09 -2.45
CA ALA A 794 0.96 30.82 -1.75
C ALA A 794 1.97 29.92 -2.48
N VAL A 795 2.91 29.31 -1.74
CA VAL A 795 4.01 28.51 -2.30
C VAL A 795 3.50 27.29 -3.09
N ARG A 796 2.29 26.78 -2.83
CA ARG A 796 1.66 25.74 -3.67
C ARG A 796 1.54 26.11 -5.15
N THR A 797 1.56 27.41 -5.47
CA THR A 797 1.46 27.94 -6.84
C THR A 797 2.82 28.17 -7.51
N TYR A 798 3.93 27.85 -6.82
CA TYR A 798 5.27 28.08 -7.32
C TYR A 798 5.72 26.94 -8.23
N SER A 799 6.42 27.28 -9.32
CA SER A 799 7.17 26.30 -10.09
C SER A 799 8.33 25.73 -9.26
N GLN A 800 8.94 24.62 -9.73
CA GLN A 800 10.14 24.08 -9.09
C GLN A 800 11.26 25.13 -8.98
N GLY A 801 11.55 25.86 -10.07
CA GLY A 801 12.57 26.93 -10.05
C GLY A 801 12.24 28.09 -9.10
N MET A 802 10.96 28.44 -8.94
CA MET A 802 10.56 29.44 -7.96
C MET A 802 10.75 28.96 -6.51
N ARG A 803 10.49 27.67 -6.23
CA ARG A 803 10.76 27.06 -4.92
C ARG A 803 12.26 26.99 -4.64
N GLN A 804 13.07 26.68 -5.64
CA GLN A 804 14.54 26.69 -5.56
C GLN A 804 15.06 28.08 -5.19
N ARG A 805 14.59 29.13 -5.87
CA ARG A 805 14.96 30.53 -5.57
C ARG A 805 14.52 30.96 -4.17
N LEU A 806 13.33 30.55 -3.73
CA LEU A 806 12.88 30.84 -2.36
C LEU A 806 13.75 30.12 -1.32
N ALA A 807 14.23 28.90 -1.61
CA ALA A 807 15.13 28.15 -0.74
C ALA A 807 16.49 28.86 -0.58
N ILE A 808 16.98 29.44 -1.66
CA ILE A 808 18.24 30.21 -1.65
C ILE A 808 18.04 31.52 -0.90
N ALA A 809 16.91 32.20 -1.08
CA ALA A 809 16.53 33.35 -0.25
C ALA A 809 16.56 33.00 1.24
N GLN A 810 15.97 31.85 1.61
CA GLN A 810 15.97 31.35 2.98
C GLN A 810 17.39 31.08 3.50
N ALA A 811 18.26 30.48 2.69
CA ALA A 811 19.64 30.21 3.04
C ALA A 811 20.49 31.49 3.18
N MET A 812 20.10 32.58 2.51
CA MET A 812 20.76 33.89 2.56
C MET A 812 20.28 34.79 3.70
N LEU A 813 19.24 34.40 4.44
CA LEU A 813 18.75 35.18 5.58
C LEU A 813 19.86 35.36 6.63
N GLY A 814 20.04 36.61 7.06
CA GLY A 814 21.14 37.02 7.94
C GLY A 814 22.50 37.14 7.26
N LEU A 815 22.53 37.09 5.92
CA LEU A 815 23.70 37.26 5.05
C LEU A 815 24.96 36.54 5.56
N PRO A 816 24.89 35.20 5.72
CA PRO A 816 25.96 34.42 6.31
C PRO A 816 27.25 34.52 5.50
N ASP A 817 28.39 34.52 6.21
CA ASP A 817 29.72 34.58 5.62
C ASP A 817 30.09 33.32 4.82
N LEU A 818 29.42 32.19 5.11
CA LEU A 818 29.58 30.91 4.44
C LEU A 818 28.20 30.37 4.00
N LEU A 819 28.01 30.18 2.69
CA LEU A 819 26.78 29.63 2.11
C LEU A 819 27.04 28.22 1.54
N VAL A 820 26.21 27.25 1.90
CA VAL A 820 26.37 25.83 1.51
C VAL A 820 25.12 25.33 0.80
N LEU A 821 25.21 24.99 -0.48
CA LEU A 821 24.07 24.63 -1.34
C LEU A 821 24.26 23.25 -1.98
N ASP A 822 23.33 22.32 -1.74
CA ASP A 822 23.33 20.98 -2.32
C ASP A 822 22.50 20.96 -3.62
N GLU A 823 23.14 20.70 -4.77
CA GLU A 823 22.52 20.64 -6.10
C GLU A 823 21.57 21.83 -6.41
N PRO A 824 22.04 23.10 -6.29
CA PRO A 824 21.18 24.28 -6.36
C PRO A 824 20.51 24.50 -7.73
N THR A 825 20.94 23.80 -8.78
CA THR A 825 20.48 23.97 -10.16
C THR A 825 19.68 22.79 -10.71
N ASN A 826 19.45 21.76 -9.90
CA ASN A 826 18.70 20.59 -10.31
C ASN A 826 17.24 20.95 -10.70
N GLY A 827 16.84 20.59 -11.92
CA GLY A 827 15.49 20.84 -12.46
C GLY A 827 15.22 22.30 -12.87
N LEU A 828 16.26 23.12 -13.05
CA LEU A 828 16.16 24.47 -13.66
C LEU A 828 16.36 24.42 -15.18
N ASP A 829 15.72 25.34 -15.91
CA ASP A 829 16.00 25.53 -17.34
C ASP A 829 17.34 26.29 -17.56
N PRO A 830 17.96 26.22 -18.76
CA PRO A 830 19.26 26.85 -19.00
C PRO A 830 19.30 28.37 -18.69
N PRO A 831 18.25 29.18 -18.99
CA PRO A 831 18.21 30.58 -18.56
C PRO A 831 18.19 30.77 -17.03
N GLN A 832 17.46 29.93 -16.29
CA GLN A 832 17.42 29.98 -14.82
C GLN A 832 18.76 29.55 -14.21
N ILE A 833 19.47 28.60 -14.79
CA ILE A 833 20.83 28.20 -14.38
C ILE A 833 21.82 29.36 -14.57
N ALA A 834 21.75 30.06 -15.70
CA ALA A 834 22.60 31.21 -15.96
C ALA A 834 22.39 32.36 -14.96
N GLU A 835 21.13 32.64 -14.60
CA GLU A 835 20.83 33.66 -13.59
C GLU A 835 21.26 33.21 -12.18
N MET A 836 21.07 31.94 -11.84
CA MET A 836 21.51 31.38 -10.57
C MET A 836 23.02 31.53 -10.38
N ARG A 837 23.79 31.21 -11.42
CA ARG A 837 25.24 31.40 -11.44
C ARG A 837 25.62 32.86 -11.16
N ARG A 838 24.91 33.82 -11.77
CA ARG A 838 25.17 35.25 -11.56
C ARG A 838 24.95 35.64 -10.10
N VAL A 839 23.89 35.14 -9.48
CA VAL A 839 23.57 35.35 -8.06
C VAL A 839 24.67 34.80 -7.14
N LEU A 840 25.12 33.55 -7.36
CA LEU A 840 26.17 32.94 -6.53
C LEU A 840 27.53 33.64 -6.67
N LYS A 841 27.88 34.08 -7.88
CA LYS A 841 29.10 34.87 -8.12
C LYS A 841 29.03 36.24 -7.45
N ALA A 842 27.93 36.97 -7.64
CA ALA A 842 27.73 38.27 -7.00
C ALA A 842 27.80 38.18 -5.47
N TYR A 843 27.25 37.11 -4.89
CA TYR A 843 27.33 36.85 -3.45
C TYR A 843 28.78 36.63 -2.98
N ALA A 844 29.59 35.91 -3.78
CA ALA A 844 30.99 35.67 -3.48
C ALA A 844 31.90 36.89 -3.70
N GLU A 845 31.61 37.72 -4.72
CA GLU A 845 32.32 38.98 -5.02
C GLU A 845 32.23 40.00 -3.86
N GLN A 846 31.18 39.92 -3.05
CA GLN A 846 31.04 40.68 -1.80
C GLN A 846 31.94 40.16 -0.65
N GLY A 847 32.84 39.22 -0.93
CA GLY A 847 33.81 38.67 0.02
C GLY A 847 33.28 37.52 0.88
N ARG A 848 32.11 36.96 0.54
CA ARG A 848 31.52 35.78 1.20
C ARG A 848 31.94 34.50 0.49
N THR A 849 31.90 33.36 1.16
CA THR A 849 32.31 32.07 0.59
C THR A 849 31.10 31.21 0.28
N VAL A 850 31.08 30.58 -0.89
CA VAL A 850 29.99 29.71 -1.34
C VAL A 850 30.52 28.32 -1.64
N ILE A 851 29.86 27.30 -1.11
CA ILE A 851 30.13 25.89 -1.40
C ILE A 851 28.90 25.34 -2.10
N VAL A 852 29.08 24.83 -3.31
CA VAL A 852 28.03 24.15 -4.08
C VAL A 852 28.41 22.71 -4.33
N SER A 853 27.47 21.78 -4.18
CA SER A 853 27.62 20.44 -4.77
C SER A 853 26.97 20.44 -6.16
N SER A 854 27.58 19.73 -7.10
CA SER A 854 26.96 19.48 -8.40
C SER A 854 27.57 18.23 -9.04
N HIS A 855 26.77 17.51 -9.80
CA HIS A 855 27.22 16.45 -10.72
C HIS A 855 27.34 16.96 -12.17
N LEU A 856 26.94 18.20 -12.45
CA LEU A 856 27.01 18.82 -13.78
C LEU A 856 28.32 19.59 -13.93
N LEU A 857 29.33 18.95 -14.51
CA LEU A 857 30.68 19.48 -14.64
C LEU A 857 30.75 20.79 -15.45
N ALA A 858 29.94 20.91 -16.50
CA ALA A 858 29.85 22.12 -17.32
C ALA A 858 29.35 23.35 -16.53
N GLU A 859 28.54 23.13 -15.50
CA GLU A 859 28.05 24.22 -14.66
C GLU A 859 29.11 24.66 -13.65
N VAL A 860 29.82 23.69 -13.07
CA VAL A 860 30.89 23.92 -12.10
C VAL A 860 32.05 24.66 -12.75
N GLU A 861 32.44 24.28 -13.96
CA GLU A 861 33.47 24.97 -14.75
C GLU A 861 33.15 26.45 -14.95
N GLN A 862 31.88 26.77 -15.18
CA GLN A 862 31.44 28.15 -15.45
C GLN A 862 31.13 28.95 -14.18
N THR A 863 30.92 28.30 -13.03
CA THR A 863 30.42 28.93 -11.79
C THR A 863 31.47 28.99 -10.68
N CYS A 864 32.28 27.93 -10.52
CA CYS A 864 33.19 27.77 -9.39
C CYS A 864 34.59 28.31 -9.71
N THR A 865 35.26 28.87 -8.70
CA THR A 865 36.67 29.27 -8.81
C THR A 865 37.60 28.13 -8.42
N HIS A 866 37.16 27.27 -7.52
CA HIS A 866 37.90 26.11 -7.01
C HIS A 866 36.99 24.88 -6.99
N VAL A 867 37.56 23.69 -7.09
CA VAL A 867 36.82 22.44 -6.97
C VAL A 867 37.52 21.44 -6.07
N VAL A 868 36.71 20.59 -5.45
CA VAL A 868 37.13 19.44 -4.65
C VAL A 868 36.48 18.21 -5.28
N VAL A 869 37.29 17.32 -5.84
CA VAL A 869 36.82 16.07 -6.47
C VAL A 869 36.88 14.96 -5.44
N MET A 870 35.72 14.35 -5.16
CA MET A 870 35.55 13.23 -4.24
C MET A 870 35.17 11.96 -5.01
N HIS A 871 35.73 10.82 -4.57
CA HIS A 871 35.34 9.50 -5.06
C HIS A 871 35.39 8.49 -3.90
N ARG A 872 34.32 7.70 -3.73
CA ARG A 872 34.17 6.70 -2.65
C ARG A 872 34.55 7.24 -1.25
N GLY A 873 34.10 8.45 -0.92
CA GLY A 873 34.32 9.06 0.38
C GLY A 873 35.71 9.67 0.61
N ARG A 874 36.61 9.63 -0.38
CA ARG A 874 37.98 10.16 -0.31
C ARG A 874 38.20 11.36 -1.22
N LEU A 875 39.18 12.20 -0.87
CA LEU A 875 39.66 13.27 -1.74
C LEU A 875 40.48 12.69 -2.89
N VAL A 876 40.14 13.02 -4.12
CA VAL A 876 40.92 12.67 -5.32
C VAL A 876 41.83 13.82 -5.73
N SER A 877 41.27 15.04 -5.82
CA SER A 877 42.00 16.25 -6.17
C SER A 877 41.29 17.50 -5.63
N ALA A 878 42.03 18.57 -5.39
CA ALA A 878 41.50 19.88 -4.99
C ALA A 878 42.38 21.01 -5.52
N GLY A 879 41.76 22.08 -6.03
CA GLY A 879 42.50 23.25 -6.51
C GLY A 879 41.65 24.22 -7.33
N PRO A 880 42.27 25.28 -7.88
CA PRO A 880 41.63 26.17 -8.85
C PRO A 880 41.16 25.39 -10.09
N VAL A 881 40.01 25.76 -10.64
CA VAL A 881 39.46 25.09 -11.85
C VAL A 881 40.44 25.16 -13.02
N GLY A 882 41.13 26.31 -13.19
CA GLY A 882 42.11 26.50 -14.27
C GLY A 882 43.30 25.55 -14.21
N ASP A 883 43.77 25.19 -13.01
CA ASP A 883 44.93 24.31 -12.84
C ASP A 883 44.57 22.85 -13.21
N LEU A 884 43.33 22.45 -12.98
CA LEU A 884 42.82 21.12 -13.36
C LEU A 884 42.58 21.00 -14.87
N LEU A 885 42.12 22.08 -15.52
CA LEU A 885 41.96 22.12 -16.98
C LEU A 885 43.31 22.13 -17.72
N GLY A 886 44.36 22.72 -17.13
CA GLY A 886 45.70 22.78 -17.70
C GLY A 886 46.48 21.45 -17.68
N ALA A 887 46.03 20.47 -16.91
CA ALA A 887 46.72 19.18 -16.73
C ALA A 887 46.40 18.13 -17.82
N ALA A 888 45.46 18.40 -18.74
CA ALA A 888 44.96 17.43 -19.73
C ALA A 888 45.45 17.70 -21.17
N PRO A 889 45.83 16.66 -21.94
CA PRO A 889 46.19 16.82 -23.35
C PRO A 889 44.96 17.18 -24.19
N ALA A 890 45.07 18.18 -25.06
CA ALA A 890 44.00 18.59 -25.97
C ALA A 890 43.72 17.49 -27.02
N ALA A 891 42.57 16.84 -26.92
CA ALA A 891 42.08 15.93 -27.95
C ALA A 891 41.13 16.69 -28.89
N ASN A 892 41.45 16.71 -30.19
CA ASN A 892 40.57 17.07 -31.30
C ASN A 892 40.00 18.51 -31.35
N GLY A 893 40.84 19.53 -31.12
CA GLY A 893 40.56 20.91 -31.57
C GLY A 893 39.48 21.69 -30.79
N ALA A 894 38.85 21.08 -29.80
CA ALA A 894 38.14 21.78 -28.73
C ALA A 894 39.08 21.90 -27.52
N GLY A 895 39.05 23.03 -26.80
CA GLY A 895 39.86 23.22 -25.59
C GLY A 895 39.55 22.17 -24.51
N PRO A 896 40.46 21.97 -23.52
CA PRO A 896 40.25 21.00 -22.45
C PRO A 896 38.97 21.33 -21.66
N ARG A 897 38.07 20.36 -21.47
CA ARG A 897 36.84 20.49 -20.67
C ARG A 897 37.00 19.79 -19.33
N LEU A 898 36.33 20.27 -18.29
CA LEU A 898 36.41 19.68 -16.94
C LEU A 898 35.88 18.23 -16.90
N GLU A 899 34.97 17.90 -17.83
CA GLU A 899 34.43 16.56 -18.04
C GLU A 899 35.50 15.52 -18.36
N ASP A 900 36.41 15.85 -19.30
CA ASP A 900 37.42 14.91 -19.80
C ASP A 900 38.48 14.63 -18.71
N VAL A 901 38.82 15.64 -17.89
CA VAL A 901 39.74 15.51 -16.75
C VAL A 901 39.12 14.71 -15.61
N PHE A 902 37.83 14.92 -15.34
CA PHE A 902 37.12 14.20 -14.29
C PHE A 902 37.03 12.70 -14.59
N LEU A 903 36.72 12.31 -15.83
CA LEU A 903 36.65 10.91 -16.25
C LEU A 903 38.00 10.19 -16.15
N ASP A 904 39.11 10.88 -16.46
CA ASP A 904 40.46 10.36 -16.28
C ASP A 904 40.81 10.17 -14.79
N LEU A 905 40.45 11.14 -13.94
CA LEU A 905 40.72 11.11 -12.49
C LEU A 905 39.93 10.03 -11.72
N ILE A 906 38.73 9.66 -12.18
CA ILE A 906 37.91 8.61 -11.56
C ILE A 906 38.15 7.21 -12.17
N GLY A 907 38.91 7.11 -13.27
CA GLY A 907 39.32 5.86 -13.89
C GLY A 907 38.27 5.17 -14.76
N GLU A 908 37.30 5.90 -15.32
CA GLU A 908 36.27 5.35 -16.22
C GLU A 908 36.70 5.31 -17.71
N SER A 909 37.85 5.89 -18.04
CA SER A 909 38.45 5.83 -19.38
C SER A 909 39.34 4.60 -19.58
N ARG A 910 38.79 3.39 -19.45
CA ARG A 910 39.38 2.15 -19.99
C ARG A 910 38.37 1.06 -20.28
#